data_AF-A0A9W8MXL4-F1
#
_entry.id   AF-A0A9W8MXL4-F1
#
_cell.length_a   1.000
_cell.length_b   1.000
_cell.length_c   1.000
_cell.angle_alpha   90.00
_cell.angle_beta   90.00
_cell.angle_gamma   90.00
#
_symmetry.space_group_name_H-M   'P 1'
#
loop_
_entity.id
_entity.type
_entity.pdbx_description
1 polymer ?
#
loop_
_entity_poly.entity_id
_entity_poly.type
_entity_poly.pdbx_seq_one_letter_code
_entity_poly.pdbx_strand_id
1 'polypeptide(L)'
;MSNVFFYEPFYDFDRFFDEAFFGRQNEGGRPQQRRVTDGGDGAVRPFKPRMDLHENTEENLVTASFEFPGVKKEDVQIDVHNGRLIVSAETKESTEHDEAGYAVRERRYGKYSRALQLPQGVKVNTSRHYIWLATHSLLQENEIKANMDNGVLTVTFPKSTPELAPKRITVQTLSKRMARHWKEIAAEKKQQRDAIIPKEWLLTNLPPPEILNVIDFPNKSDLLAERDIEITNSEVGPLLDKLAKGTWTAVEVTTAFSKRAIIAHQLVNCLTEVFIDRALARAAELDDHLKKTGKVVGPLHGLPISLKDQISIKGLESTMGYVSWIGQYAERNSVLVDILEAAGAVLYVKTNIPQTLMWPETFNHIFGRTSNPYNRSLTSGGSSGGEGALIGVGSDIGGSIRIPAAFNGLYGLRPSYGRIPYAGCVNSLEGLASILSVLGPLCRNIDGIKSFMKAVIDQEPWLKDPMAVRKPWSEDEYRLVGHGQGQNLCFAILWDDGVTKPHPPIIRALGETQQALLAAGHRVIDWTPLKHEEIYRTGGKIWTAGAAEDFRVVAATSGEPVIGTMEEASEATDTTSNDAPVFRPMPGGLSAYELWQEQKRRRGLREEYLEHWNATKDLTGTGRPVDAIISPCAPFVAPPHGKNSNASYTMVWNVLDYTALVVPVGFVNPTQDGKLAVEEFYSKQDKANYDLYDPETFKDAPISIQVVGRTLEEEAVIRLGEIVDQALKTQNK
;
A
#
# COMPACT_ATOMS: atom_id res chain seq x y z
N MET A 1 -12.43 -29.32 21.92
CA MET A 1 -11.25 -28.55 22.33
C MET A 1 -11.62 -27.80 23.61
N SER A 2 -10.95 -28.12 24.71
CA SER A 2 -11.21 -27.59 26.06
C SER A 2 -10.73 -26.13 26.17
N ASN A 3 -11.61 -25.23 26.62
CA ASN A 3 -11.31 -23.80 26.86
C ASN A 3 -11.09 -23.53 28.37
N VAL A 4 -10.18 -24.28 29.00
CA VAL A 4 -9.69 -23.96 30.35
C VAL A 4 -8.20 -23.65 30.21
N PHE A 5 -7.85 -22.36 30.25
CA PHE A 5 -6.47 -21.89 30.15
C PHE A 5 -5.75 -22.06 31.50
N PHE A 6 -4.64 -22.79 31.50
CA PHE A 6 -3.74 -22.92 32.64
C PHE A 6 -2.79 -21.71 32.71
N TYR A 7 -2.60 -21.12 33.89
CA TYR A 7 -1.60 -20.10 34.14
C TYR A 7 -0.79 -20.47 35.39
N GLU A 8 0.46 -20.91 35.20
CA GLU A 8 1.45 -21.11 36.27
C GLU A 8 2.59 -20.09 36.11
N PRO A 9 2.75 -19.11 37.01
CA PRO A 9 3.79 -18.09 36.84
C PRO A 9 5.21 -18.54 37.23
N PHE A 10 5.45 -19.80 37.61
CA PHE A 10 6.76 -20.24 38.13
C PHE A 10 7.30 -21.60 37.62
N TYR A 11 6.58 -22.33 36.76
CA TYR A 11 7.04 -23.65 36.29
C TYR A 11 8.13 -23.57 35.20
N ASP A 12 8.12 -22.51 34.38
CA ASP A 12 9.14 -22.30 33.33
C ASP A 12 10.44 -21.67 33.85
N PHE A 13 10.42 -21.06 35.06
CA PHE A 13 11.60 -20.41 35.63
C PHE A 13 12.60 -21.43 36.22
N ASP A 14 12.11 -22.47 36.91
CA ASP A 14 12.98 -23.50 37.51
C ASP A 14 13.61 -24.41 36.45
N ARG A 15 12.86 -24.76 35.39
CA ARG A 15 13.37 -25.55 34.26
C ARG A 15 14.49 -24.82 33.49
N PHE A 16 14.35 -23.50 33.33
CA PHE A 16 15.37 -22.68 32.68
C PHE A 16 16.65 -22.57 33.51
N PHE A 17 16.55 -22.53 34.85
CA PHE A 17 17.71 -22.54 35.73
C PHE A 17 18.41 -23.91 35.80
N ASP A 18 17.67 -25.01 35.87
CA ASP A 18 18.26 -26.35 35.88
C ASP A 18 18.96 -26.70 34.55
N GLU A 19 18.37 -26.32 33.40
CA GLU A 19 18.98 -26.51 32.08
C GLU A 19 20.19 -25.57 31.86
N ALA A 20 20.19 -24.37 32.45
CA ALA A 20 21.28 -23.39 32.31
C ALA A 20 22.50 -23.65 33.21
N PHE A 21 22.33 -24.33 34.36
CA PHE A 21 23.43 -24.58 35.31
C PHE A 21 24.01 -26.00 35.28
N PHE A 22 23.30 -27.01 34.76
CA PHE A 22 23.78 -28.39 34.70
C PHE A 22 24.09 -28.92 33.29
N GLY A 23 23.80 -28.14 32.24
CA GLY A 23 23.94 -28.56 30.83
C GLY A 23 25.37 -28.56 30.24
N ARG A 24 26.42 -28.31 31.03
CA ARG A 24 27.82 -28.45 30.60
C ARG A 24 28.52 -29.55 31.40
N GLN A 25 28.26 -30.82 31.05
CA GLN A 25 29.25 -31.89 31.13
C GLN A 25 28.80 -33.14 30.38
N ASN A 26 29.76 -33.69 29.62
CA ASN A 26 29.85 -35.02 29.02
C ASN A 26 29.22 -35.31 27.65
N GLU A 27 30.13 -35.24 26.67
CA GLU A 27 30.21 -36.05 25.46
C GLU A 27 30.07 -37.56 25.74
N GLY A 28 29.49 -38.28 24.77
CA GLY A 28 29.87 -39.66 24.43
C GLY A 28 29.24 -40.80 25.26
N GLY A 29 28.46 -41.64 24.59
CA GLY A 29 28.19 -43.02 25.05
C GLY A 29 26.72 -43.41 25.12
N ARG A 30 26.37 -44.51 24.43
CA ARG A 30 25.04 -45.15 24.39
C ARG A 30 24.48 -45.45 25.81
N PRO A 31 23.16 -45.38 26.06
CA PRO A 31 22.59 -45.95 27.28
C PRO A 31 21.93 -47.31 27.04
N GLN A 32 22.44 -48.29 27.78
CA GLN A 32 21.86 -49.60 28.03
C GLN A 32 20.88 -49.49 29.23
N GLN A 33 19.76 -50.20 29.18
CA GLN A 33 18.77 -50.32 30.25
C GLN A 33 19.38 -50.76 31.59
N ARG A 34 19.04 -50.07 32.70
CA ARG A 34 19.16 -50.61 34.05
C ARG A 34 18.02 -50.16 34.98
N ARG A 35 17.34 -51.17 35.55
CA ARG A 35 16.45 -51.11 36.72
C ARG A 35 17.30 -50.94 37.99
N VAL A 36 16.83 -50.12 38.93
CA VAL A 36 17.22 -50.04 40.36
C VAL A 36 15.92 -49.69 41.11
N THR A 37 15.19 -50.62 41.72
CA THR A 37 15.25 -51.15 43.11
C THR A 37 15.28 -50.10 44.23
N ASP A 38 14.20 -50.14 45.01
CA ASP A 38 13.89 -49.39 46.23
C ASP A 38 14.86 -49.74 47.37
N GLY A 39 15.27 -48.73 48.15
CA GLY A 39 16.21 -48.86 49.27
C GLY A 39 16.55 -47.50 49.86
N GLY A 40 15.97 -47.20 51.02
CA GLY A 40 15.92 -45.87 51.61
C GLY A 40 17.26 -45.29 52.02
N ASP A 41 17.41 -44.01 51.72
CA ASP A 41 18.31 -43.09 52.40
C ASP A 41 17.59 -41.74 52.51
N GLY A 42 17.81 -41.04 53.63
CA GLY A 42 16.98 -39.97 54.17
C GLY A 42 16.91 -38.68 53.35
N ALA A 43 16.33 -38.75 52.15
CA ALA A 43 15.92 -37.59 51.38
C ALA A 43 14.46 -37.25 51.67
N VAL A 44 14.22 -36.03 52.18
CA VAL A 44 12.89 -35.41 52.30
C VAL A 44 12.16 -35.54 50.96
N ARG A 45 11.10 -36.34 50.90
CA ARG A 45 10.24 -36.39 49.71
C ARG A 45 9.68 -34.99 49.48
N PRO A 46 9.94 -34.35 48.32
CA PRO A 46 9.39 -33.03 48.06
C PRO A 46 7.87 -33.12 48.06
N PHE A 47 7.22 -32.23 48.82
CA PHE A 47 5.78 -32.04 48.82
C PHE A 47 5.35 -31.71 47.38
N LYS A 48 4.83 -32.72 46.65
CA LYS A 48 4.32 -32.57 45.28
C LYS A 48 2.79 -32.64 45.31
N PRO A 49 2.10 -31.53 45.55
CA PRO A 49 0.65 -31.47 45.39
C PRO A 49 0.30 -31.71 43.91
N ARG A 50 -0.64 -32.62 43.67
CA ARG A 50 -1.19 -32.93 42.34
C ARG A 50 -2.55 -32.28 42.18
N MET A 51 -2.84 -31.82 40.97
CA MET A 51 -4.14 -31.28 40.60
C MET A 51 -4.66 -32.00 39.36
N ASP A 52 -5.88 -32.52 39.45
CA ASP A 52 -6.59 -33.15 38.34
C ASP A 52 -7.88 -32.38 38.04
N LEU A 53 -8.23 -32.28 36.75
CA LEU A 53 -9.44 -31.60 36.28
C LEU A 53 -10.33 -32.60 35.53
N HIS A 54 -11.61 -32.66 35.90
CA HIS A 54 -12.61 -33.48 35.23
C HIS A 54 -13.79 -32.62 34.73
N GLU A 55 -14.10 -32.70 33.44
CA GLU A 55 -15.20 -31.95 32.80
C GLU A 55 -16.40 -32.86 32.54
N ASN A 56 -17.55 -32.55 33.13
CA ASN A 56 -18.83 -33.15 32.75
C ASN A 56 -19.62 -32.16 31.87
N THR A 57 -19.62 -32.41 30.56
CA THR A 57 -20.26 -31.50 29.59
C THR A 57 -21.79 -31.65 29.57
N GLU A 58 -22.34 -32.80 29.94
CA GLU A 58 -23.79 -33.02 29.98
C GLU A 58 -24.44 -32.27 31.15
N GLU A 59 -23.75 -32.19 32.29
CA GLU A 59 -24.23 -31.47 33.48
C GLU A 59 -23.71 -30.03 33.56
N ASN A 60 -22.90 -29.58 32.59
CA ASN A 60 -22.25 -28.26 32.56
C ASN A 60 -21.38 -27.96 33.80
N LEU A 61 -20.61 -28.94 34.27
CA LEU A 61 -19.79 -28.84 35.49
C LEU A 61 -18.32 -29.15 35.22
N VAL A 62 -17.45 -28.43 35.93
CA VAL A 62 -16.03 -28.74 36.05
C VAL A 62 -15.72 -29.04 37.52
N THR A 63 -15.02 -30.14 37.75
CA THR A 63 -14.54 -30.52 39.09
C THR A 63 -13.01 -30.56 39.08
N ALA A 64 -12.41 -29.75 39.93
CA ALA A 64 -10.96 -29.71 40.17
C ALA A 64 -10.65 -30.38 41.51
N SER A 65 -9.74 -31.34 41.51
CA SER A 65 -9.27 -32.04 42.71
C SER A 65 -7.82 -31.67 42.99
N PHE A 66 -7.50 -31.28 44.22
CA PHE A 66 -6.17 -30.90 44.68
C PHE A 66 -5.74 -31.81 45.83
N GLU A 67 -4.61 -32.49 45.70
CA GLU A 67 -4.07 -33.35 46.75
C GLU A 67 -3.09 -32.56 47.63
N PHE A 68 -3.40 -32.46 48.93
CA PHE A 68 -2.58 -31.82 49.97
C PHE A 68 -2.27 -32.80 51.12
N PRO A 69 -1.35 -33.76 50.92
CA PRO A 69 -1.08 -34.79 51.91
C PRO A 69 -0.53 -34.19 53.21
N GLY A 70 -1.21 -34.40 54.34
CA GLY A 70 -0.77 -33.92 55.66
C GLY A 70 -1.13 -32.47 56.00
N VAL A 71 -1.87 -31.75 55.15
CA VAL A 71 -2.39 -30.41 55.45
C VAL A 71 -3.75 -30.51 56.14
N LYS A 72 -3.94 -29.79 57.25
CA LYS A 72 -5.24 -29.74 57.94
C LYS A 72 -6.22 -28.86 57.17
N LYS A 73 -7.51 -29.15 57.31
CA LYS A 73 -8.57 -28.42 56.60
C LYS A 73 -8.58 -26.92 56.92
N GLU A 74 -8.28 -26.55 58.16
CA GLU A 74 -8.18 -25.16 58.60
C GLU A 74 -7.03 -24.36 57.97
N ASP A 75 -6.02 -25.04 57.41
CA ASP A 75 -4.81 -24.43 56.84
C ASP A 75 -4.90 -24.25 55.31
N VAL A 76 -6.07 -24.55 54.72
CA VAL A 76 -6.36 -24.38 53.28
C VAL A 76 -7.31 -23.19 53.09
N GLN A 77 -6.92 -22.25 52.22
CA GLN A 77 -7.70 -21.07 51.85
C GLN A 77 -8.15 -21.15 50.40
N ILE A 78 -9.41 -20.78 50.13
CA ILE A 78 -9.99 -20.71 48.79
C ILE A 78 -10.54 -19.30 48.60
N ASP A 79 -9.95 -18.56 47.66
CA ASP A 79 -10.33 -17.20 47.33
C ASP A 79 -10.86 -17.14 45.89
N VAL A 80 -11.82 -16.26 45.65
CA VAL A 80 -12.30 -15.97 44.28
C VAL A 80 -12.25 -14.47 44.06
N HIS A 81 -11.42 -14.04 43.11
CA HIS A 81 -11.22 -12.61 42.82
C HIS A 81 -10.99 -12.39 41.32
N ASN A 82 -11.61 -11.33 40.75
CA ASN A 82 -11.51 -10.96 39.33
C ASN A 82 -11.73 -12.12 38.34
N GLY A 83 -12.72 -12.98 38.62
CA GLY A 83 -13.04 -14.13 37.78
C GLY A 83 -12.03 -15.27 37.85
N ARG A 84 -11.18 -15.34 38.89
CA ARG A 84 -10.26 -16.46 39.14
C ARG A 84 -10.55 -17.09 40.49
N LEU A 85 -10.53 -18.42 40.54
CA LEU A 85 -10.54 -19.24 41.74
C LEU A 85 -9.09 -19.54 42.13
N ILE A 86 -8.68 -19.19 43.35
CA ILE A 86 -7.34 -19.40 43.88
C ILE A 86 -7.46 -20.33 45.08
N VAL A 87 -6.72 -21.43 45.07
CA VAL A 87 -6.60 -22.36 46.19
C VAL A 87 -5.19 -22.28 46.72
N SER A 88 -5.03 -22.02 48.02
CA SER A 88 -3.74 -21.97 48.69
C SER A 88 -3.74 -22.76 50.00
N ALA A 89 -2.57 -23.24 50.40
CA ALA A 89 -2.38 -24.02 51.62
C ALA A 89 -1.04 -23.64 52.26
N GLU A 90 -1.01 -23.50 53.59
CA GLU A 90 0.20 -23.16 54.34
C GLU A 90 0.39 -24.14 55.50
N THR A 91 1.47 -24.92 55.51
CA THR A 91 1.80 -25.80 56.63
C THR A 91 2.83 -25.16 57.55
N LYS A 92 2.53 -25.11 58.85
CA LYS A 92 3.47 -24.77 59.92
C LYS A 92 3.59 -25.93 60.88
N GLU A 93 4.60 -26.78 60.70
CA GLU A 93 5.01 -27.70 61.73
C GLU A 93 6.20 -27.10 62.48
N SER A 94 6.02 -26.83 63.77
CA SER A 94 7.11 -26.52 64.68
C SER A 94 7.22 -27.62 65.73
N THR A 95 8.34 -28.34 65.74
CA THR A 95 8.67 -29.29 66.79
C THR A 95 9.82 -28.73 67.62
N GLU A 96 9.66 -28.78 68.94
CA GLU A 96 10.69 -28.39 69.90
C GLU A 96 11.11 -29.65 70.66
N HIS A 97 12.38 -30.02 70.56
CA HIS A 97 12.95 -31.12 71.34
C HIS A 97 14.35 -30.74 71.83
N ASP A 98 14.75 -31.35 72.94
CA ASP A 98 16.03 -31.08 73.58
C ASP A 98 17.07 -32.08 73.06
N GLU A 99 18.10 -31.57 72.40
CA GLU A 99 19.19 -32.38 71.87
C GLU A 99 20.50 -31.86 72.48
N ALA A 100 21.17 -32.70 73.27
CA ALA A 100 22.44 -32.41 73.95
C ALA A 100 22.44 -31.14 74.85
N GLY A 101 21.31 -30.82 75.49
CA GLY A 101 21.21 -29.73 76.47
C GLY A 101 20.93 -28.35 75.86
N TYR A 102 20.52 -28.31 74.60
CA TYR A 102 20.02 -27.10 73.92
C TYR A 102 18.62 -27.39 73.36
N ALA A 103 17.70 -26.43 73.53
CA ALA A 103 16.38 -26.50 72.89
C ALA A 103 16.51 -26.26 71.38
N VAL A 104 16.29 -27.29 70.58
CA VAL A 104 16.28 -27.21 69.11
C VAL A 104 14.84 -27.03 68.63
N ARG A 105 14.58 -25.92 67.93
CA ARG A 105 13.30 -25.62 67.28
C ARG A 105 13.43 -25.83 65.77
N GLU A 106 12.85 -26.90 65.26
CA GLU A 106 12.69 -27.08 63.81
C GLU A 106 11.38 -26.45 63.36
N ARG A 107 11.43 -25.60 62.33
CA ARG A 107 10.24 -25.01 61.68
C ARG A 107 10.21 -25.46 60.23
N ARG A 108 9.23 -26.26 59.85
CA ARG A 108 8.93 -26.59 58.45
C ARG A 108 7.85 -25.64 57.94
N TYR A 109 8.19 -24.88 56.90
CA TYR A 109 7.30 -23.92 56.26
C TYR A 109 7.12 -24.29 54.78
N GLY A 110 5.90 -24.62 54.37
CA GLY A 110 5.54 -24.86 52.98
C GLY A 110 4.31 -24.06 52.60
N LYS A 111 4.37 -23.31 51.50
CA LYS A 111 3.22 -22.56 50.95
C LYS A 111 2.96 -22.99 49.51
N TYR A 112 1.73 -23.40 49.22
CA TYR A 112 1.28 -23.73 47.88
C TYR A 112 0.12 -22.83 47.45
N SER A 113 0.07 -22.47 46.17
CA SER A 113 -1.03 -21.70 45.58
C SER A 113 -1.23 -22.07 44.12
N ARG A 114 -2.48 -22.19 43.68
CA ARG A 114 -2.88 -22.36 42.26
C ARG A 114 -4.11 -21.56 41.94
N ALA A 115 -4.20 -21.06 40.70
CA ALA A 115 -5.31 -20.26 40.21
C ALA A 115 -5.94 -20.89 38.96
N LEU A 116 -7.27 -20.89 38.90
CA LEU A 116 -8.08 -21.34 37.77
C LEU A 116 -8.99 -20.19 37.32
N GLN A 117 -9.07 -19.96 36.01
CA GLN A 117 -9.98 -18.96 35.45
C GLN A 117 -11.42 -19.48 35.49
N LEU A 118 -12.32 -18.70 36.07
CA LEU A 118 -13.76 -18.98 36.11
C LEU A 118 -14.49 -18.28 34.97
N PRO A 119 -15.62 -18.84 34.49
CA PRO A 119 -16.53 -18.15 33.59
C PRO A 119 -17.08 -16.84 34.18
N GLN A 120 -17.38 -15.85 33.33
CA GLN A 120 -17.99 -14.59 33.77
C GLN A 120 -19.38 -14.84 34.38
N GLY A 121 -19.63 -14.25 35.56
CA GLY A 121 -20.95 -14.25 36.24
C GLY A 121 -21.14 -15.29 37.35
N VAL A 122 -20.15 -16.15 37.62
CA VAL A 122 -20.21 -17.16 38.71
C VAL A 122 -20.19 -16.46 40.08
N LYS A 123 -21.13 -16.81 40.98
CA LYS A 123 -21.27 -16.20 42.32
C LYS A 123 -20.74 -17.14 43.41
N VAL A 124 -20.11 -16.56 44.45
CA VAL A 124 -19.62 -17.30 45.63
C VAL A 124 -20.67 -17.22 46.73
N ASN A 125 -21.13 -18.35 47.28
CA ASN A 125 -22.06 -18.37 48.39
C ASN A 125 -21.30 -18.50 49.73
N THR A 126 -21.36 -17.46 50.57
CA THR A 126 -20.75 -17.42 51.91
C THR A 126 -21.83 -17.36 52.99
N SER A 127 -22.44 -18.48 53.35
CA SER A 127 -23.43 -18.57 54.45
C SER A 127 -23.23 -19.81 55.33
N ARG A 128 -22.99 -19.61 56.64
CA ARG A 128 -22.90 -20.65 57.69
C ARG A 128 -24.29 -20.94 58.32
N HIS A 129 -24.59 -22.22 58.52
CA HIS A 129 -25.57 -22.89 59.43
C HIS A 129 -26.68 -23.74 58.76
N TYR A 130 -26.73 -25.01 59.16
CA TYR A 130 -27.64 -26.08 58.74
C TYR A 130 -28.99 -26.03 59.47
N ILE A 131 -30.10 -26.29 58.77
CA ILE A 131 -31.19 -27.19 59.23
C ILE A 131 -31.71 -27.99 58.01
N TRP A 132 -31.79 -29.31 58.19
CA TRP A 132 -32.17 -30.35 57.23
C TRP A 132 -33.69 -30.39 57.02
N LEU A 133 -34.16 -30.42 55.77
CA LEU A 133 -35.36 -31.16 55.36
C LEU A 133 -35.23 -31.54 53.88
N ALA A 134 -35.46 -32.82 53.60
CA ALA A 134 -35.15 -33.51 52.37
C ALA A 134 -36.03 -33.08 51.19
N THR A 135 -35.39 -32.69 50.09
CA THR A 135 -35.83 -32.93 48.71
C THR A 135 -34.63 -32.71 47.79
N HIS A 136 -34.45 -33.56 46.78
CA HIS A 136 -33.35 -33.51 45.81
C HIS A 136 -33.23 -32.09 45.18
N SER A 137 -32.28 -31.30 45.70
CA SER A 137 -31.96 -29.98 45.16
C SER A 137 -30.94 -30.15 44.04
N LEU A 138 -31.42 -30.03 42.81
CA LEU A 138 -30.62 -29.59 41.66
C LEU A 138 -29.77 -28.37 42.09
N LEU A 139 -28.53 -28.32 41.62
CA LEU A 139 -27.63 -27.19 41.86
C LEU A 139 -28.36 -25.87 41.56
N GLN A 140 -28.34 -24.91 42.50
CA GLN A 140 -28.68 -23.54 42.16
C GLN A 140 -27.67 -23.06 41.12
N GLU A 141 -28.19 -22.50 40.04
CA GLU A 141 -27.62 -22.51 38.69
C GLU A 141 -26.31 -21.70 38.51
N ASN A 142 -25.63 -21.23 39.57
CA ASN A 142 -24.46 -20.34 39.49
C ASN A 142 -23.43 -20.46 40.63
N GLU A 143 -23.45 -21.54 41.43
CA GLU A 143 -22.65 -21.62 42.67
C GLU A 143 -21.37 -22.46 42.55
N ILE A 144 -20.33 -22.06 43.32
CA ILE A 144 -19.10 -22.85 43.54
C ILE A 144 -19.23 -23.63 44.85
N LYS A 145 -18.93 -24.93 44.85
CA LYS A 145 -18.90 -25.78 46.06
C LYS A 145 -17.50 -26.37 46.24
N ALA A 146 -17.02 -26.40 47.49
CA ALA A 146 -15.74 -27.02 47.84
C ALA A 146 -15.93 -28.00 49.00
N ASN A 147 -15.28 -29.17 48.90
CA ASN A 147 -15.26 -30.18 49.95
C ASN A 147 -13.84 -30.73 50.12
N MET A 148 -13.44 -31.08 51.34
CA MET A 148 -12.12 -31.61 51.67
C MET A 148 -12.31 -32.93 52.42
N ASP A 149 -11.77 -34.01 51.87
CA ASP A 149 -11.79 -35.34 52.48
C ASP A 149 -10.45 -36.05 52.29
N ASN A 150 -9.93 -36.67 53.36
CA ASN A 150 -8.66 -37.41 53.40
C ASN A 150 -7.47 -36.74 52.68
N GLY A 151 -7.33 -35.41 52.82
CA GLY A 151 -6.23 -34.65 52.22
C GLY A 151 -6.44 -34.28 50.74
N VAL A 152 -7.63 -34.52 50.18
CA VAL A 152 -7.99 -34.12 48.81
C VAL A 152 -9.09 -33.07 48.86
N LEU A 153 -8.81 -31.88 48.30
CA LEU A 153 -9.79 -30.81 48.14
C LEU A 153 -10.44 -30.95 46.77
N THR A 154 -11.75 -31.13 46.73
CA THR A 154 -12.54 -31.13 45.50
C THR A 154 -13.37 -29.85 45.41
N VAL A 155 -13.15 -29.07 44.35
CA VAL A 155 -13.88 -27.84 44.06
C VAL A 155 -14.66 -28.02 42.76
N THR A 156 -15.98 -27.87 42.82
CA THR A 156 -16.89 -28.02 41.68
C THR A 156 -17.55 -26.68 41.37
N PHE A 157 -17.53 -26.30 40.09
CA PHE A 157 -18.11 -25.05 39.59
C PHE A 157 -18.71 -25.24 38.19
N PRO A 158 -19.67 -24.40 37.78
CA PRO A 158 -20.28 -24.49 36.46
C PRO A 158 -19.29 -24.17 35.34
N LYS A 159 -19.31 -24.96 34.27
CA LYS A 159 -18.49 -24.79 33.06
C LYS A 159 -18.91 -23.55 32.25
N SER A 160 -20.18 -23.15 32.32
CA SER A 160 -20.72 -21.86 31.86
C SER A 160 -21.86 -21.39 32.76
N THR A 161 -22.08 -20.09 32.92
CA THR A 161 -23.25 -19.57 33.66
C THR A 161 -24.56 -19.77 32.84
N PRO A 162 -25.78 -19.77 33.42
CA PRO A 162 -27.06 -20.01 32.74
C PRO A 162 -27.42 -18.97 31.68
N GLU A 163 -26.76 -17.80 31.65
CA GLU A 163 -26.83 -16.92 30.47
C GLU A 163 -26.14 -17.55 29.23
N LEU A 164 -25.41 -18.65 29.44
CA LEU A 164 -24.62 -19.43 28.48
C LEU A 164 -24.90 -20.94 28.58
N ALA A 165 -26.05 -21.36 29.12
CA ALA A 165 -26.66 -22.64 28.71
C ALA A 165 -27.34 -22.39 27.36
N PRO A 166 -27.16 -23.24 26.34
CA PRO A 166 -27.59 -22.94 24.98
C PRO A 166 -29.10 -22.77 24.99
N LYS A 167 -29.57 -21.52 24.84
CA LYS A 167 -30.86 -21.31 24.22
C LYS A 167 -30.84 -22.18 22.97
N ARG A 168 -31.80 -23.09 22.83
CA ARG A 168 -32.39 -23.33 21.52
C ARG A 168 -32.95 -21.97 21.12
N ILE A 169 -32.05 -21.12 20.62
CA ILE A 169 -32.35 -20.21 19.55
C ILE A 169 -32.85 -21.22 18.53
N THR A 170 -34.17 -21.29 18.36
CA THR A 170 -34.66 -21.48 17.01
C THR A 170 -33.85 -20.46 16.26
N VAL A 171 -32.82 -20.94 15.58
CA VAL A 171 -32.26 -20.26 14.45
C VAL A 171 -33.48 -20.25 13.52
N GLN A 172 -34.43 -19.31 13.74
CA GLN A 172 -34.56 -18.28 12.74
C GLN A 172 -33.13 -17.91 12.58
N THR A 173 -32.54 -18.50 11.55
CA THR A 173 -31.44 -17.94 10.85
C THR A 173 -31.74 -16.45 11.03
N LEU A 174 -30.91 -15.74 11.81
CA LEU A 174 -30.43 -14.49 11.26
C LEU A 174 -29.99 -14.99 9.91
N SER A 175 -30.93 -14.96 8.93
CA SER A 175 -30.75 -15.49 7.59
C SER A 175 -29.36 -15.04 7.35
N LYS A 176 -28.38 -16.00 7.26
CA LYS A 176 -26.92 -15.73 7.13
C LYS A 176 -26.89 -14.27 6.79
N ARG A 177 -26.60 -13.29 7.68
CA ARG A 177 -26.71 -11.89 7.19
C ARG A 177 -25.76 -11.95 6.04
N MET A 178 -26.28 -12.05 4.80
CA MET A 178 -25.60 -12.95 3.84
C MET A 178 -24.25 -12.33 3.76
N ALA A 179 -23.16 -13.09 3.99
CA ALA A 179 -21.83 -12.51 3.91
C ALA A 179 -21.87 -11.73 2.60
N ARG A 180 -21.91 -10.40 2.73
CA ARG A 180 -22.62 -9.60 1.72
C ARG A 180 -21.85 -9.83 0.47
N HIS A 181 -22.54 -10.24 -0.58
CA HIS A 181 -21.82 -10.66 -1.77
C HIS A 181 -20.93 -9.47 -2.19
N TRP A 182 -19.65 -9.69 -2.50
CA TRP A 182 -18.71 -8.59 -2.71
C TRP A 182 -19.25 -7.55 -3.72
N LYS A 183 -20.01 -8.00 -4.73
CA LYS A 183 -20.73 -7.15 -5.69
C LYS A 183 -21.71 -6.17 -5.04
N GLU A 184 -22.43 -6.58 -4.00
CA GLU A 184 -23.34 -5.71 -3.24
C GLU A 184 -22.55 -4.65 -2.45
N ILE A 185 -21.42 -5.04 -1.84
CA ILE A 185 -20.56 -4.12 -1.09
C ILE A 185 -19.94 -3.08 -2.05
N ALA A 186 -19.38 -3.55 -3.15
CA ALA A 186 -18.84 -2.72 -4.24
C ALA A 186 -19.90 -1.75 -4.79
N ALA A 187 -21.09 -2.25 -5.11
CA ALA A 187 -22.17 -1.44 -5.64
C ALA A 187 -22.63 -0.35 -4.66
N GLU A 188 -22.74 -0.67 -3.37
CA GLU A 188 -23.06 0.32 -2.34
C GLU A 188 -21.98 1.39 -2.20
N LYS A 189 -20.69 1.01 -2.20
CA LYS A 189 -19.59 2.00 -2.14
C LYS A 189 -19.61 2.92 -3.36
N LYS A 190 -19.83 2.38 -4.56
CA LYS A 190 -20.01 3.17 -5.78
C LYS A 190 -21.20 4.13 -5.66
N GLN A 191 -22.33 3.64 -5.17
CA GLN A 191 -23.52 4.47 -4.95
C GLN A 191 -23.27 5.58 -3.92
N GLN A 192 -22.52 5.30 -2.85
CA GLN A 192 -22.15 6.31 -1.84
C GLN A 192 -21.33 7.45 -2.44
N ARG A 193 -20.33 7.12 -3.27
CA ARG A 193 -19.56 8.12 -4.02
C ARG A 193 -20.46 8.94 -4.93
N ASP A 194 -21.31 8.29 -5.72
CA ASP A 194 -22.19 8.96 -6.69
C ASP A 194 -23.22 9.87 -5.98
N ALA A 195 -23.71 9.47 -4.80
CA ALA A 195 -24.69 10.22 -4.02
C ALA A 195 -24.14 11.50 -3.37
N ILE A 196 -22.81 11.62 -3.21
CA ILE A 196 -22.16 12.83 -2.68
C ILE A 196 -22.05 13.93 -3.76
N ILE A 197 -22.13 13.57 -5.05
CA ILE A 197 -22.02 14.53 -6.14
C ILE A 197 -23.24 15.47 -6.12
N PRO A 198 -23.04 16.81 -6.09
CA PRO A 198 -24.14 17.77 -6.17
C PRO A 198 -24.97 17.56 -7.43
N LYS A 199 -26.31 17.52 -7.29
CA LYS A 199 -27.23 17.21 -8.39
C LYS A 199 -27.16 18.25 -9.51
N GLU A 200 -26.90 19.50 -9.15
CA GLU A 200 -26.69 20.63 -10.04
C GLU A 200 -25.40 20.52 -10.87
N TRP A 201 -24.48 19.63 -10.52
CA TRP A 201 -23.23 19.39 -11.28
C TRP A 201 -23.30 18.10 -12.12
N LEU A 202 -24.47 17.47 -12.18
CA LEU A 202 -24.71 16.35 -13.09
C LEU A 202 -24.97 16.87 -14.50
N LEU A 203 -24.31 16.26 -15.48
CA LEU A 203 -24.51 16.55 -16.89
C LEU A 203 -25.90 16.10 -17.32
N THR A 204 -26.65 17.00 -17.94
CA THR A 204 -27.97 16.70 -18.49
C THR A 204 -27.89 15.93 -19.82
N ASN A 205 -26.83 16.16 -20.59
CA ASN A 205 -26.59 15.53 -21.89
C ASN A 205 -25.19 14.92 -21.92
N LEU A 206 -25.09 13.60 -21.72
CA LEU A 206 -23.83 12.88 -21.88
C LEU A 206 -23.52 12.69 -23.37
N PRO A 207 -22.24 12.76 -23.78
CA PRO A 207 -21.87 12.47 -25.16
C PRO A 207 -22.15 11.00 -25.45
N PRO A 208 -22.80 10.69 -26.59
CA PRO A 208 -23.17 9.32 -26.92
C PRO A 208 -21.90 8.47 -27.15
N PRO A 209 -21.96 7.12 -27.02
CA PRO A 209 -20.78 6.26 -27.03
C PRO A 209 -19.86 6.41 -28.25
N GLU A 210 -20.40 6.83 -29.40
CA GLU A 210 -19.68 7.04 -30.65
C GLU A 210 -18.74 8.26 -30.60
N ILE A 211 -18.98 9.21 -29.69
CA ILE A 211 -18.09 10.35 -29.46
C ILE A 211 -16.94 9.88 -28.56
N LEU A 212 -15.84 9.48 -29.19
CA LEU A 212 -14.69 8.91 -28.47
C LEU A 212 -13.86 9.99 -27.76
N ASN A 213 -13.62 11.12 -28.41
CA ASN A 213 -12.85 12.22 -27.84
C ASN A 213 -13.76 13.15 -27.03
N VAL A 214 -13.49 13.28 -25.74
CA VAL A 214 -14.25 14.09 -24.79
C VAL A 214 -13.37 15.12 -24.06
N ILE A 215 -12.11 15.31 -24.47
CA ILE A 215 -11.16 16.18 -23.76
C ILE A 215 -11.65 17.64 -23.67
N ASP A 216 -12.31 18.13 -24.73
CA ASP A 216 -12.83 19.50 -24.81
C ASP A 216 -14.30 19.61 -24.35
N PHE A 217 -14.93 18.49 -23.99
CA PHE A 217 -16.32 18.48 -23.53
C PHE A 217 -16.57 19.39 -22.32
N PRO A 218 -15.70 19.43 -21.27
CA PRO A 218 -15.93 20.32 -20.13
C PRO A 218 -16.07 21.80 -20.51
N ASN A 219 -15.30 22.28 -21.49
CA ASN A 219 -15.36 23.67 -21.96
C ASN A 219 -16.65 23.99 -22.73
N LYS A 220 -17.29 22.97 -23.29
CA LYS A 220 -18.54 23.06 -24.06
C LYS A 220 -19.78 22.72 -23.22
N SER A 221 -19.59 22.33 -21.96
CA SER A 221 -20.67 21.96 -21.07
C SER A 221 -21.33 23.21 -20.46
N ASP A 222 -22.63 23.12 -20.16
CA ASP A 222 -23.38 24.21 -19.51
C ASP A 222 -23.07 24.37 -18.01
N LEU A 223 -22.15 23.56 -17.46
CA LEU A 223 -21.83 23.53 -16.03
C LEU A 223 -20.68 24.45 -15.63
N LEU A 224 -19.78 24.77 -16.56
CA LEU A 224 -18.66 25.67 -16.31
C LEU A 224 -19.00 27.06 -16.85
N ALA A 225 -19.03 28.06 -15.96
CA ALA A 225 -19.07 29.45 -16.40
C ALA A 225 -17.77 29.82 -17.11
N GLU A 226 -17.76 30.92 -17.90
CA GLU A 226 -16.55 31.43 -18.56
C GLU A 226 -15.38 31.60 -17.57
N ARG A 227 -15.69 32.06 -16.36
CA ARG A 227 -14.72 32.18 -15.27
C ARG A 227 -14.18 30.84 -14.80
N ASP A 228 -15.02 29.82 -14.67
CA ASP A 228 -14.58 28.47 -14.30
C ASP A 228 -13.62 27.91 -15.36
N ILE A 229 -13.92 28.15 -16.65
CA ILE A 229 -13.07 27.76 -17.79
C ILE A 229 -11.72 28.49 -17.73
N GLU A 230 -11.71 29.80 -17.52
CA GLU A 230 -10.47 30.60 -17.38
C GLU A 230 -9.59 30.04 -16.26
N ILE A 231 -10.18 29.78 -15.08
CA ILE A 231 -9.48 29.24 -13.92
C ILE A 231 -8.87 27.88 -14.25
N THR A 232 -9.68 26.94 -14.73
CA THR A 232 -9.26 25.54 -14.90
C THR A 232 -8.37 25.30 -16.11
N ASN A 233 -8.34 26.22 -17.08
CA ASN A 233 -7.39 26.20 -18.19
C ASN A 233 -6.07 26.93 -17.87
N SER A 234 -5.97 27.65 -16.74
CA SER A 234 -4.74 28.33 -16.33
C SER A 234 -3.63 27.35 -15.95
N GLU A 235 -2.39 27.76 -16.19
CA GLU A 235 -1.19 27.03 -15.73
C GLU A 235 -0.97 27.24 -14.23
N VAL A 236 -0.21 26.35 -13.59
CA VAL A 236 -0.03 26.33 -12.12
C VAL A 236 0.61 27.62 -11.61
N GLY A 237 1.72 28.08 -12.18
CA GLY A 237 2.38 29.33 -11.78
C GLY A 237 1.45 30.55 -11.82
N PRO A 238 0.85 30.90 -12.98
CA PRO A 238 -0.13 31.99 -13.07
C PRO A 238 -1.31 31.86 -12.11
N LEU A 239 -1.79 30.64 -11.87
CA LEU A 239 -2.89 30.38 -10.94
C LEU A 239 -2.48 30.64 -9.48
N LEU A 240 -1.31 30.15 -9.06
CA LEU A 240 -0.73 30.43 -7.74
C LEU A 240 -0.49 31.93 -7.55
N ASP A 241 -0.03 32.63 -8.58
CA ASP A 241 0.16 34.09 -8.57
C ASP A 241 -1.14 34.84 -8.31
N LYS A 242 -2.23 34.44 -8.96
CA LYS A 242 -3.56 35.05 -8.79
C LYS A 242 -4.15 34.76 -7.41
N LEU A 243 -3.95 33.53 -6.89
CA LEU A 243 -4.33 33.14 -5.53
C LEU A 243 -3.55 33.94 -4.47
N ALA A 244 -2.23 34.04 -4.60
CA ALA A 244 -1.38 34.76 -3.66
C ALA A 244 -1.68 36.26 -3.57
N LYS A 245 -2.14 36.86 -4.69
CA LYS A 245 -2.58 38.27 -4.77
C LYS A 245 -4.02 38.48 -4.32
N GLY A 246 -4.79 37.40 -4.07
CA GLY A 246 -6.23 37.47 -3.80
C GLY A 246 -7.06 37.95 -4.99
N THR A 247 -6.50 37.93 -6.21
CA THR A 247 -7.24 38.23 -7.44
C THR A 247 -8.32 37.19 -7.69
N TRP A 248 -8.00 35.93 -7.39
CA TRP A 248 -8.93 34.80 -7.30
C TRP A 248 -8.90 34.28 -5.88
N THR A 249 -10.08 33.96 -5.34
CA THR A 249 -10.18 33.29 -4.04
C THR A 249 -9.94 31.80 -4.19
N ALA A 250 -9.40 31.17 -3.15
CA ALA A 250 -9.26 29.73 -3.08
C ALA A 250 -10.62 29.02 -3.21
N VAL A 251 -11.70 29.62 -2.69
CA VAL A 251 -13.07 29.08 -2.83
C VAL A 251 -13.52 29.06 -4.29
N GLU A 252 -13.32 30.15 -5.04
CA GLU A 252 -13.63 30.20 -6.47
C GLU A 252 -12.84 29.16 -7.25
N VAL A 253 -11.53 29.08 -7.00
CA VAL A 253 -10.66 28.14 -7.70
C VAL A 253 -11.04 26.70 -7.38
N THR A 254 -11.21 26.36 -6.11
CA THR A 254 -11.62 25.02 -5.67
C THR A 254 -12.97 24.62 -6.25
N THR A 255 -13.93 25.55 -6.31
CA THR A 255 -15.24 25.31 -6.92
C THR A 255 -15.11 24.99 -8.42
N ALA A 256 -14.35 25.79 -9.17
CA ALA A 256 -14.16 25.58 -10.60
C ALA A 256 -13.50 24.22 -10.92
N PHE A 257 -12.44 23.86 -10.19
CA PHE A 257 -11.77 22.56 -10.33
C PHE A 257 -12.68 21.39 -9.90
N SER A 258 -13.48 21.56 -8.84
CA SER A 258 -14.42 20.53 -8.38
C SER A 258 -15.49 20.24 -9.45
N LYS A 259 -16.10 21.28 -10.04
CA LYS A 259 -17.03 21.12 -11.16
C LYS A 259 -16.38 20.38 -12.34
N ARG A 260 -15.17 20.78 -12.74
CA ARG A 260 -14.45 20.12 -13.83
C ARG A 260 -14.14 18.64 -13.54
N ALA A 261 -13.74 18.31 -12.32
CA ALA A 261 -13.51 16.93 -11.93
C ALA A 261 -14.79 16.09 -11.94
N ILE A 262 -15.93 16.65 -11.52
CA ILE A 262 -17.24 15.97 -11.60
C ILE A 262 -17.69 15.76 -13.05
N ILE A 263 -17.46 16.73 -13.94
CA ILE A 263 -17.70 16.57 -15.38
C ILE A 263 -16.83 15.44 -15.92
N ALA A 264 -15.51 15.48 -15.66
CA ALA A 264 -14.59 14.44 -16.10
C ALA A 264 -15.01 13.06 -15.56
N HIS A 265 -15.43 12.97 -14.29
CA HIS A 265 -15.89 11.73 -13.68
C HIS A 265 -17.06 11.11 -14.45
N GLN A 266 -18.03 11.91 -14.87
CA GLN A 266 -19.18 11.44 -15.64
C GLN A 266 -18.81 10.99 -17.06
N LEU A 267 -17.69 11.48 -17.61
CA LEU A 267 -17.22 11.15 -18.95
C LEU A 267 -16.30 9.92 -18.99
N VAL A 268 -15.44 9.77 -17.98
CA VAL A 268 -14.34 8.78 -17.96
C VAL A 268 -14.16 8.03 -16.64
N ASN A 269 -15.01 8.25 -15.63
CA ASN A 269 -15.05 7.50 -14.36
C ASN A 269 -13.72 7.48 -13.57
N CYS A 270 -13.13 8.65 -13.37
CA CYS A 270 -11.79 8.82 -12.78
C CYS A 270 -11.73 8.98 -11.24
N LEU A 271 -12.84 8.94 -10.49
CA LEU A 271 -12.87 9.29 -9.05
C LEU A 271 -13.28 8.10 -8.15
N THR A 272 -12.65 8.01 -6.97
CA THR A 272 -13.00 7.05 -5.89
C THR A 272 -13.71 7.74 -4.74
N GLU A 273 -13.13 8.83 -4.23
CA GLU A 273 -13.68 9.65 -3.15
C GLU A 273 -13.88 11.09 -3.62
N VAL A 274 -14.99 11.70 -3.23
CA VAL A 274 -15.33 13.10 -3.49
C VAL A 274 -15.64 13.75 -2.16
N PHE A 275 -14.94 14.84 -1.80
CA PHE A 275 -15.07 15.49 -0.48
C PHE A 275 -15.00 17.01 -0.59
N ILE A 276 -15.80 17.55 -1.51
CA ILE A 276 -15.79 18.97 -1.90
C ILE A 276 -16.12 19.89 -0.73
N ASP A 277 -17.04 19.52 0.16
CA ASP A 277 -17.38 20.37 1.33
C ASP A 277 -16.18 20.60 2.25
N ARG A 278 -15.39 19.55 2.49
CA ARG A 278 -14.12 19.66 3.23
C ARG A 278 -13.12 20.54 2.48
N ALA A 279 -13.06 20.42 1.16
CA ALA A 279 -12.18 21.23 0.32
C ALA A 279 -12.56 22.73 0.35
N LEU A 280 -13.86 23.05 0.24
CA LEU A 280 -14.36 24.42 0.28
C LEU A 280 -14.20 25.05 1.67
N ALA A 281 -14.36 24.27 2.74
CA ALA A 281 -14.06 24.74 4.09
C ALA A 281 -12.58 25.14 4.22
N ARG A 282 -11.66 24.28 3.77
CA ARG A 282 -10.23 24.59 3.75
C ARG A 282 -9.91 25.81 2.88
N ALA A 283 -10.52 25.91 1.70
CA ALA A 283 -10.34 27.05 0.82
C ALA A 283 -10.78 28.36 1.48
N ALA A 284 -11.93 28.36 2.16
CA ALA A 284 -12.41 29.53 2.90
C ALA A 284 -11.47 29.94 4.04
N GLU A 285 -10.88 28.99 4.77
CA GLU A 285 -9.85 29.28 5.78
C GLU A 285 -8.61 29.96 5.19
N LEU A 286 -8.19 29.54 4.00
CA LEU A 286 -7.02 30.10 3.31
C LEU A 286 -7.30 31.52 2.84
N ASP A 287 -8.47 31.77 2.25
CA ASP A 287 -8.91 33.12 1.86
C ASP A 287 -8.99 34.06 3.07
N ASP A 288 -9.55 33.59 4.19
CA ASP A 288 -9.63 34.32 5.45
C ASP A 288 -8.24 34.63 6.02
N HIS A 289 -7.32 33.68 5.93
CA HIS A 289 -5.94 33.87 6.35
C HIS A 289 -5.28 34.98 5.54
N LEU A 290 -5.33 34.88 4.21
CA LEU A 290 -4.73 35.86 3.31
C LEU A 290 -5.32 37.26 3.55
N LYS A 291 -6.63 37.36 3.72
CA LYS A 291 -7.32 38.62 4.02
C LYS A 291 -6.90 39.24 5.35
N LYS A 292 -6.68 38.42 6.40
CA LYS A 292 -6.31 38.89 7.75
C LYS A 292 -4.82 39.23 7.87
N THR A 293 -3.93 38.47 7.22
CA THR A 293 -2.48 38.57 7.42
C THR A 293 -1.76 39.27 6.27
N GLY A 294 -2.38 39.36 5.09
CA GLY A 294 -1.75 39.80 3.86
C GLY A 294 -0.67 38.83 3.34
N LYS A 295 -0.62 37.59 3.85
CA LYS A 295 0.39 36.59 3.51
C LYS A 295 -0.27 35.27 3.15
N VAL A 296 0.34 34.55 2.22
CA VAL A 296 -0.03 33.16 1.92
C VAL A 296 0.44 32.23 3.04
N VAL A 297 -0.26 31.10 3.22
CA VAL A 297 0.13 30.04 4.16
C VAL A 297 1.42 29.34 3.72
N GLY A 298 1.56 29.11 2.41
CA GLY A 298 2.70 28.41 1.84
C GLY A 298 2.71 28.50 0.31
N PRO A 299 3.66 27.82 -0.35
CA PRO A 299 3.88 27.95 -1.80
C PRO A 299 2.73 27.39 -2.66
N LEU A 300 1.83 26.58 -2.10
CA LEU A 300 0.70 25.99 -2.80
C LEU A 300 -0.65 26.58 -2.34
N HIS A 301 -0.63 27.77 -1.74
CA HIS A 301 -1.80 28.40 -1.15
C HIS A 301 -3.01 28.45 -2.09
N GLY A 302 -4.07 27.75 -1.71
CA GLY A 302 -5.36 27.72 -2.42
C GLY A 302 -5.39 26.81 -3.64
N LEU A 303 -4.30 26.11 -3.97
CA LEU A 303 -4.21 25.23 -5.14
C LEU A 303 -4.97 23.91 -4.91
N PRO A 304 -5.96 23.56 -5.74
CA PRO A 304 -6.62 22.26 -5.66
C PRO A 304 -5.71 21.13 -6.16
N ILE A 305 -5.57 20.05 -5.39
CA ILE A 305 -4.76 18.88 -5.74
C ILE A 305 -5.57 17.59 -5.51
N SER A 306 -5.68 16.74 -6.54
CA SER A 306 -6.21 15.38 -6.40
C SER A 306 -5.11 14.40 -6.04
N LEU A 307 -5.50 13.34 -5.36
CA LEU A 307 -4.60 12.32 -4.86
C LEU A 307 -5.05 10.92 -5.30
N LYS A 308 -4.11 10.11 -5.79
CA LYS A 308 -4.36 8.71 -6.07
C LYS A 308 -4.93 7.99 -4.85
N ASP A 309 -5.85 7.05 -5.04
CA ASP A 309 -6.58 6.38 -3.96
C ASP A 309 -5.69 5.78 -2.85
N GLN A 310 -4.46 5.37 -3.14
CA GLN A 310 -3.55 4.83 -2.12
C GLN A 310 -3.05 5.85 -1.08
N ILE A 311 -3.17 7.16 -1.37
CA ILE A 311 -2.63 8.23 -0.54
C ILE A 311 -3.65 8.52 0.56
N SER A 312 -3.34 8.09 1.78
CA SER A 312 -4.27 8.15 2.92
C SER A 312 -4.53 9.59 3.37
N ILE A 313 -5.80 9.92 3.52
CA ILE A 313 -6.30 11.18 4.09
C ILE A 313 -7.16 10.81 5.29
N LYS A 314 -6.90 11.39 6.45
CA LYS A 314 -7.63 11.11 7.69
C LYS A 314 -9.14 11.25 7.46
N GLY A 315 -9.89 10.24 7.92
CA GLY A 315 -11.35 10.19 7.84
C GLY A 315 -11.91 9.80 6.48
N LEU A 316 -11.06 9.48 5.50
CA LEU A 316 -11.47 8.95 4.20
C LEU A 316 -10.93 7.53 4.02
N GLU A 317 -11.54 6.78 3.11
CA GLU A 317 -11.11 5.42 2.76
C GLU A 317 -10.04 5.44 1.69
N SER A 318 -9.16 4.44 1.69
CA SER A 318 -8.23 4.11 0.61
C SER A 318 -8.40 2.63 0.29
N THR A 319 -9.22 2.30 -0.70
CA THR A 319 -9.65 0.92 -0.92
C THR A 319 -8.65 0.10 -1.72
N MET A 320 -7.75 0.74 -2.49
CA MET A 320 -6.81 0.03 -3.37
C MET A 320 -7.50 -0.92 -4.38
N GLY A 321 -8.82 -0.72 -4.58
CA GLY A 321 -9.65 -1.54 -5.44
C GLY A 321 -10.04 -2.88 -4.81
N TYR A 322 -9.70 -3.10 -3.53
CA TYR A 322 -10.12 -4.25 -2.73
C TYR A 322 -11.45 -3.96 -2.04
N VAL A 323 -12.46 -4.77 -2.32
CA VAL A 323 -13.76 -4.74 -1.64
C VAL A 323 -13.59 -5.00 -0.15
N SER A 324 -12.61 -5.84 0.23
CA SER A 324 -12.33 -6.12 1.66
C SER A 324 -11.84 -4.91 2.45
N TRP A 325 -11.41 -3.84 1.77
CA TRP A 325 -10.96 -2.60 2.40
C TRP A 325 -12.05 -1.52 2.50
N ILE A 326 -13.25 -1.78 1.95
CA ILE A 326 -14.41 -0.92 2.16
C ILE A 326 -14.82 -0.95 3.63
N GLY A 327 -15.08 0.22 4.20
CA GLY A 327 -15.32 0.49 5.61
C GLY A 327 -14.06 0.82 6.41
N GLN A 328 -12.87 0.80 5.80
CA GLN A 328 -11.60 1.08 6.49
C GLN A 328 -11.16 2.53 6.26
N TYR A 329 -11.53 3.39 7.20
CA TYR A 329 -11.18 4.81 7.17
C TYR A 329 -9.79 5.06 7.76
N ALA A 330 -9.00 5.91 7.11
CA ALA A 330 -7.67 6.24 7.59
C ALA A 330 -7.74 7.05 8.91
N GLU A 331 -7.00 6.61 9.93
CA GLU A 331 -6.94 7.30 11.23
C GLU A 331 -6.04 8.54 11.20
N ARG A 332 -5.10 8.58 10.25
CA ARG A 332 -4.12 9.65 10.06
C ARG A 332 -3.90 9.94 8.59
N ASN A 333 -3.43 11.15 8.31
CA ASN A 333 -2.92 11.52 7.00
C ASN A 333 -1.63 10.76 6.69
N SER A 334 -1.35 10.57 5.41
CA SER A 334 0.02 10.30 4.95
C SER A 334 0.90 11.54 5.13
N VAL A 335 2.21 11.34 5.24
CA VAL A 335 3.16 12.46 5.40
C VAL A 335 3.07 13.47 4.25
N LEU A 336 2.83 12.99 3.03
CA LEU A 336 2.65 13.87 1.88
C LEU A 336 1.40 14.75 2.04
N VAL A 337 0.29 14.20 2.52
CA VAL A 337 -0.94 14.98 2.77
C VAL A 337 -0.69 16.09 3.79
N ASP A 338 -0.02 15.78 4.90
CA ASP A 338 0.33 16.79 5.91
C ASP A 338 1.23 17.90 5.34
N ILE A 339 2.16 17.54 4.45
CA ILE A 339 3.03 18.49 3.76
C ILE A 339 2.25 19.38 2.80
N LEU A 340 1.34 18.80 2.00
CA LEU A 340 0.54 19.56 1.03
C LEU A 340 -0.42 20.53 1.75
N GLU A 341 -1.10 20.08 2.81
CA GLU A 341 -1.99 20.93 3.62
C GLU A 341 -1.20 22.07 4.31
N ALA A 342 0.01 21.78 4.80
CA ALA A 342 0.91 22.78 5.39
C ALA A 342 1.47 23.78 4.35
N ALA A 343 1.71 23.33 3.11
CA ALA A 343 2.07 24.19 1.99
C ALA A 343 0.89 25.05 1.48
N GLY A 344 -0.31 24.87 2.05
CA GLY A 344 -1.50 25.65 1.74
C GLY A 344 -2.37 25.09 0.62
N ALA A 345 -2.12 23.84 0.18
CA ALA A 345 -2.94 23.20 -0.85
C ALA A 345 -4.35 22.85 -0.33
N VAL A 346 -5.28 22.69 -1.28
CA VAL A 346 -6.66 22.25 -1.04
C VAL A 346 -6.85 20.87 -1.65
N LEU A 347 -7.05 19.84 -0.82
CA LEU A 347 -7.35 18.48 -1.31
C LEU A 347 -8.86 18.33 -1.50
N TYR A 348 -9.30 17.73 -2.61
CA TYR A 348 -10.73 17.76 -2.97
C TYR A 348 -11.34 16.44 -3.48
N VAL A 349 -10.54 15.58 -4.11
CA VAL A 349 -10.97 14.26 -4.60
C VAL A 349 -9.83 13.24 -4.50
N LYS A 350 -10.19 11.95 -4.47
CA LYS A 350 -9.28 10.85 -4.73
C LYS A 350 -9.61 10.16 -6.05
N THR A 351 -8.58 9.69 -6.76
CA THR A 351 -8.74 9.19 -8.14
C THR A 351 -8.60 7.69 -8.26
N ASN A 352 -9.28 7.13 -9.26
CA ASN A 352 -9.41 5.71 -9.53
C ASN A 352 -8.08 5.03 -9.91
N ILE A 353 -8.01 3.74 -9.58
CA ILE A 353 -6.83 2.87 -9.67
C ILE A 353 -7.25 1.46 -10.12
N PRO A 354 -6.36 0.58 -10.61
CA PRO A 354 -6.64 -0.83 -10.76
C PRO A 354 -6.58 -1.55 -9.41
N GLN A 355 -7.30 -2.67 -9.27
CA GLN A 355 -7.17 -3.53 -8.09
C GLN A 355 -5.69 -3.93 -7.91
N THR A 356 -5.18 -3.89 -6.67
CA THR A 356 -3.79 -4.19 -6.28
C THR A 356 -2.72 -3.16 -6.70
N LEU A 357 -3.06 -2.19 -7.56
CA LEU A 357 -2.13 -1.30 -8.26
C LEU A 357 -1.15 -1.96 -9.24
N MET A 358 -1.11 -3.28 -9.34
CA MET A 358 -0.12 -4.02 -10.14
C MET A 358 -0.55 -4.20 -11.61
N TRP A 359 -1.04 -3.12 -12.21
CA TRP A 359 -1.51 -3.07 -13.59
C TRP A 359 -1.17 -1.74 -14.28
N PRO A 360 -0.80 -1.76 -15.57
CA PRO A 360 -0.58 -0.55 -16.36
C PRO A 360 -1.88 -0.03 -17.00
N GLU A 361 -3.04 -0.46 -16.53
CA GLU A 361 -4.39 0.03 -16.88
C GLU A 361 -5.19 0.29 -15.60
N THR A 362 -6.41 0.84 -15.71
CA THR A 362 -7.20 1.26 -14.54
C THR A 362 -8.61 0.66 -14.56
N PHE A 363 -8.77 -0.47 -13.88
CA PHE A 363 -10.05 -1.13 -13.62
C PHE A 363 -10.02 -1.88 -12.28
N ASN A 364 -11.10 -1.75 -11.51
CA ASN A 364 -11.34 -2.53 -10.30
C ASN A 364 -12.83 -2.84 -10.15
N HIS A 365 -13.15 -3.80 -9.28
CA HIS A 365 -14.51 -4.28 -9.05
C HIS A 365 -15.44 -3.28 -8.32
N ILE A 366 -14.89 -2.25 -7.67
CA ILE A 366 -15.65 -1.26 -6.89
C ILE A 366 -16.14 -0.14 -7.82
N PHE A 367 -15.19 0.57 -8.42
CA PHE A 367 -15.45 1.81 -9.16
C PHE A 367 -15.57 1.57 -10.65
N GLY A 368 -15.08 0.45 -11.16
CA GLY A 368 -15.06 0.13 -12.59
C GLY A 368 -13.87 0.78 -13.32
N ARG A 369 -14.02 0.91 -14.64
CA ARG A 369 -12.95 1.31 -15.57
C ARG A 369 -12.78 2.83 -15.62
N THR A 370 -11.54 3.28 -15.72
CA THR A 370 -11.22 4.64 -16.18
C THR A 370 -10.81 4.60 -17.65
N SER A 371 -11.40 5.47 -18.47
CA SER A 371 -11.07 5.58 -19.90
C SER A 371 -10.21 6.81 -20.20
N ASN A 372 -9.53 6.80 -21.34
CA ASN A 372 -8.77 7.95 -21.80
C ASN A 372 -9.71 9.07 -22.32
N PRO A 373 -9.53 10.34 -21.93
CA PRO A 373 -10.38 11.43 -22.40
C PRO A 373 -10.16 11.82 -23.87
N TYR A 374 -9.00 11.50 -24.48
CA TYR A 374 -8.77 11.70 -25.91
C TYR A 374 -9.48 10.66 -26.76
N ASN A 375 -9.68 9.46 -26.22
CA ASN A 375 -10.42 8.39 -26.88
C ASN A 375 -10.93 7.37 -25.84
N ARG A 376 -12.24 7.37 -25.59
CA ARG A 376 -12.86 6.53 -24.55
C ARG A 376 -12.75 5.01 -24.79
N SER A 377 -12.38 4.56 -25.99
CA SER A 377 -12.08 3.15 -26.28
C SER A 377 -10.65 2.72 -25.91
N LEU A 378 -9.79 3.68 -25.55
CA LEU A 378 -8.40 3.45 -25.14
C LEU A 378 -8.26 3.53 -23.61
N THR A 379 -7.24 2.85 -23.10
CA THR A 379 -6.90 2.86 -21.67
C THR A 379 -6.35 4.22 -21.24
N SER A 380 -6.71 4.66 -20.03
CA SER A 380 -6.08 5.83 -19.38
C SER A 380 -4.66 5.53 -18.89
N GLY A 381 -4.18 4.30 -19.06
CA GLY A 381 -2.97 3.80 -18.42
C GLY A 381 -3.21 3.48 -16.94
N GLY A 382 -2.14 3.08 -16.25
CA GLY A 382 -2.23 2.67 -14.86
C GLY A 382 -0.87 2.51 -14.17
N SER A 383 -0.84 2.40 -12.85
CA SER A 383 -2.01 2.32 -11.97
C SER A 383 -2.58 3.67 -11.54
N SER A 384 -1.99 4.80 -11.92
CA SER A 384 -2.52 6.14 -11.63
C SER A 384 -3.43 6.67 -12.76
N GLY A 385 -4.26 5.82 -13.37
CA GLY A 385 -5.05 6.22 -14.54
C GLY A 385 -6.15 7.24 -14.25
N GLY A 386 -6.69 7.24 -13.02
CA GLY A 386 -7.59 8.31 -12.56
C GLY A 386 -6.91 9.68 -12.58
N GLU A 387 -5.66 9.77 -12.13
CA GLU A 387 -4.85 11.00 -12.24
C GLU A 387 -4.48 11.31 -13.70
N GLY A 388 -4.20 10.29 -14.51
CA GLY A 388 -3.95 10.46 -15.95
C GLY A 388 -5.12 11.11 -16.67
N ALA A 389 -6.35 10.71 -16.34
CA ALA A 389 -7.57 11.28 -16.91
C ALA A 389 -7.99 12.61 -16.25
N LEU A 390 -7.38 12.99 -15.13
CA LEU A 390 -7.60 14.26 -14.42
C LEU A 390 -6.30 15.08 -14.38
N ILE A 391 -5.60 15.15 -13.24
CA ILE A 391 -4.20 15.58 -13.00
C ILE A 391 -3.99 15.66 -11.48
N GLY A 392 -2.84 15.25 -10.95
CA GLY A 392 -2.60 15.27 -9.50
C GLY A 392 -1.39 14.45 -9.08
N VAL A 393 -1.48 13.77 -7.94
CA VAL A 393 -0.35 12.97 -7.40
C VAL A 393 -0.57 11.49 -7.61
N GLY A 394 0.31 10.87 -8.39
CA GLY A 394 0.34 9.44 -8.63
C GLY A 394 1.42 8.71 -7.83
N SER A 395 1.51 7.40 -8.07
CA SER A 395 2.62 6.56 -7.58
C SER A 395 3.23 5.74 -8.71
N ASP A 396 4.50 5.39 -8.58
CA ASP A 396 5.25 4.66 -9.62
C ASP A 396 6.21 3.64 -8.99
N ILE A 397 5.96 2.36 -9.27
CA ILE A 397 6.88 1.26 -8.96
C ILE A 397 7.41 0.58 -10.23
N GLY A 398 6.67 0.67 -11.35
CA GLY A 398 7.02 0.09 -12.65
C GLY A 398 6.68 0.96 -13.86
N GLY A 399 6.24 2.21 -13.64
CA GLY A 399 5.73 3.10 -14.70
C GLY A 399 4.45 3.83 -14.34
N SER A 400 3.90 3.64 -13.14
CA SER A 400 2.52 4.03 -12.85
C SER A 400 2.25 5.54 -12.70
N ILE A 401 3.27 6.41 -12.76
CA ILE A 401 3.10 7.85 -13.04
C ILE A 401 3.25 8.10 -14.54
N ARG A 402 4.29 7.50 -15.14
CA ARG A 402 4.72 7.79 -16.50
C ARG A 402 3.79 7.22 -17.58
N ILE A 403 3.25 6.02 -17.40
CA ILE A 403 2.31 5.39 -18.34
C ILE A 403 1.02 6.21 -18.43
N PRO A 404 0.31 6.52 -17.31
CA PRO A 404 -0.83 7.44 -17.37
C PRO A 404 -0.47 8.81 -17.93
N ALA A 405 0.67 9.40 -17.54
CA ALA A 405 1.07 10.71 -18.08
C ALA A 405 1.24 10.66 -19.60
N ALA A 406 1.96 9.66 -20.12
CA ALA A 406 2.23 9.50 -21.54
C ALA A 406 0.96 9.30 -22.36
N PHE A 407 0.04 8.48 -21.86
CA PHE A 407 -1.19 8.11 -22.57
C PHE A 407 -2.22 9.23 -22.61
N ASN A 408 -2.20 10.14 -21.63
CA ASN A 408 -3.14 11.26 -21.55
C ASN A 408 -2.49 12.60 -21.93
N GLY A 409 -1.28 12.59 -22.51
CA GLY A 409 -0.61 13.80 -22.99
C GLY A 409 -0.26 14.78 -21.86
N LEU A 410 0.20 14.25 -20.72
CA LEU A 410 0.60 15.02 -19.55
C LEU A 410 2.11 14.95 -19.32
N TYR A 411 2.61 15.90 -18.55
CA TYR A 411 3.92 15.80 -17.92
C TYR A 411 3.78 14.97 -16.65
N GLY A 412 4.73 14.07 -16.39
CA GLY A 412 4.70 13.21 -15.21
C GLY A 412 6.11 12.92 -14.74
N LEU A 413 6.41 13.23 -13.49
CA LEU A 413 7.74 12.99 -12.92
C LEU A 413 7.69 11.80 -11.98
N ARG A 414 8.49 10.79 -12.32
CA ARG A 414 8.88 9.74 -11.38
C ARG A 414 10.22 10.14 -10.74
N PRO A 415 10.26 10.52 -9.46
CA PRO A 415 11.50 10.81 -8.77
C PRO A 415 12.24 9.54 -8.35
N SER A 416 13.46 9.70 -7.84
CA SER A 416 14.20 8.64 -7.17
C SER A 416 13.57 8.23 -5.85
N TYR A 417 13.97 7.04 -5.38
CA TYR A 417 13.51 6.49 -4.12
C TYR A 417 13.76 7.44 -2.95
N GLY A 418 12.73 7.59 -2.11
CA GLY A 418 12.80 8.44 -0.92
C GLY A 418 12.89 9.94 -1.21
N ARG A 419 12.80 10.39 -2.47
CA ARG A 419 12.81 11.83 -2.76
C ARG A 419 11.56 12.52 -2.21
N ILE A 420 10.40 11.92 -2.46
CA ILE A 420 9.10 12.33 -1.94
C ILE A 420 8.69 11.33 -0.84
N PRO A 421 8.17 11.80 0.31
CA PRO A 421 7.81 10.90 1.41
C PRO A 421 6.65 10.00 1.02
N TYR A 422 6.65 8.77 1.54
CA TYR A 422 5.68 7.72 1.26
C TYR A 422 4.90 7.28 2.52
N ALA A 423 5.45 7.54 3.71
CA ALA A 423 4.89 7.07 4.97
C ALA A 423 3.40 7.43 5.13
N GLY A 424 2.62 6.42 5.54
CA GLY A 424 1.17 6.53 5.74
C GLY A 424 0.32 6.28 4.50
N CYS A 425 0.91 6.14 3.30
CA CYS A 425 0.20 5.55 2.17
C CYS A 425 -0.04 4.05 2.42
N VAL A 426 -1.12 3.52 1.87
CA VAL A 426 -1.38 2.07 1.86
C VAL A 426 -0.88 1.48 0.55
N ASN A 427 -0.40 0.25 0.56
CA ASN A 427 0.02 -0.42 -0.67
C ASN A 427 -0.17 -1.94 -0.56
N SER A 428 -0.04 -2.63 -1.68
CA SER A 428 0.29 -4.05 -1.66
C SER A 428 1.82 -4.22 -1.71
N LEU A 429 2.32 -5.38 -1.27
CA LEU A 429 3.76 -5.66 -1.23
C LEU A 429 4.54 -4.72 -0.28
N GLU A 430 3.94 -4.22 0.80
CA GLU A 430 4.56 -3.23 1.71
C GLU A 430 5.92 -3.68 2.28
N GLY A 431 6.15 -4.99 2.42
CA GLY A 431 7.42 -5.55 2.87
C GLY A 431 8.53 -5.60 1.81
N LEU A 432 8.24 -5.27 0.54
CA LEU A 432 9.21 -5.36 -0.56
C LEU A 432 10.14 -4.13 -0.59
N ALA A 433 11.30 -4.24 0.06
CA ALA A 433 12.28 -3.14 0.13
C ALA A 433 13.24 -3.05 -1.08
N SER A 434 13.15 -3.98 -2.04
CA SER A 434 14.13 -4.11 -3.13
C SER A 434 13.97 -3.09 -4.24
N ILE A 435 12.72 -2.75 -4.58
CA ILE A 435 12.36 -1.80 -5.63
C ILE A 435 11.20 -1.00 -5.06
N LEU A 436 11.47 0.23 -4.63
CA LEU A 436 10.50 1.03 -3.89
C LEU A 436 9.52 1.73 -4.83
N SER A 437 8.27 1.82 -4.39
CA SER A 437 7.29 2.72 -4.99
C SER A 437 7.64 4.17 -4.60
N VAL A 438 7.44 5.10 -5.52
CA VAL A 438 7.60 6.54 -5.27
C VAL A 438 6.30 7.28 -5.55
N LEU A 439 6.13 8.46 -4.95
CA LEU A 439 5.06 9.40 -5.28
C LEU A 439 5.61 10.52 -6.16
N GLY A 440 4.78 11.06 -7.06
CA GLY A 440 5.18 12.16 -7.92
C GLY A 440 4.01 12.78 -8.68
N PRO A 441 4.21 13.99 -9.22
CA PRO A 441 3.15 14.77 -9.85
C PRO A 441 2.88 14.36 -11.30
N LEU A 442 1.61 14.47 -11.71
CA LEU A 442 1.13 14.52 -13.08
C LEU A 442 0.51 15.90 -13.32
N CYS A 443 0.99 16.63 -14.33
CA CYS A 443 0.61 18.02 -14.58
C CYS A 443 0.41 18.28 -16.08
N ARG A 444 -0.35 19.32 -16.42
CA ARG A 444 -0.52 19.76 -17.82
C ARG A 444 0.67 20.53 -18.38
N ASN A 445 1.60 20.94 -17.51
CA ASN A 445 2.83 21.62 -17.86
C ASN A 445 3.95 21.28 -16.87
N ILE A 446 5.18 21.55 -17.28
CA ILE A 446 6.38 21.28 -16.50
C ILE A 446 6.55 22.20 -15.28
N ASP A 447 5.98 23.41 -15.33
CA ASP A 447 5.98 24.35 -14.20
C ASP A 447 5.22 23.79 -12.98
N GLY A 448 4.12 23.07 -13.23
CA GLY A 448 3.41 22.33 -12.17
C GLY A 448 4.27 21.24 -11.52
N ILE A 449 5.07 20.51 -12.31
CA ILE A 449 6.01 19.51 -11.81
C ILE A 449 7.03 20.15 -10.87
N LYS A 450 7.66 21.25 -11.31
CA LYS A 450 8.63 22.00 -10.53
C LYS A 450 8.02 22.55 -9.24
N SER A 451 6.87 23.21 -9.35
CA SER A 451 6.17 23.82 -8.22
C SER A 451 5.83 22.79 -7.15
N PHE A 452 5.31 21.62 -7.55
CA PHE A 452 5.04 20.52 -6.63
C PHE A 452 6.31 20.00 -5.95
N MET A 453 7.33 19.64 -6.74
CA MET A 453 8.56 19.04 -6.20
C MET A 453 9.24 19.99 -5.22
N LYS A 454 9.39 21.27 -5.61
CA LYS A 454 10.01 22.27 -4.75
C LYS A 454 9.20 22.49 -3.47
N ALA A 455 7.89 22.66 -3.57
CA ALA A 455 7.02 22.86 -2.41
C ALA A 455 7.09 21.71 -1.40
N VAL A 456 7.17 20.46 -1.87
CA VAL A 456 7.30 19.29 -0.98
C VAL A 456 8.69 19.21 -0.35
N ILE A 457 9.76 19.40 -1.13
CA ILE A 457 11.14 19.30 -0.63
C ILE A 457 11.48 20.43 0.36
N ASP A 458 10.99 21.65 0.12
CA ASP A 458 11.17 22.80 1.01
C ASP A 458 10.50 22.59 2.39
N GLN A 459 9.59 21.61 2.53
CA GLN A 459 8.96 21.24 3.81
C GLN A 459 9.77 20.19 4.59
N GLU A 460 11.01 19.92 4.18
CA GLU A 460 11.97 19.04 4.85
C GLU A 460 11.39 17.66 5.18
N PRO A 461 10.91 16.89 4.18
CA PRO A 461 10.15 15.66 4.39
C PRO A 461 10.92 14.59 5.18
N TRP A 462 12.25 14.61 5.15
CA TRP A 462 13.14 13.73 5.93
C TRP A 462 13.01 13.90 7.45
N LEU A 463 12.34 14.95 7.93
CA LEU A 463 12.01 15.11 9.36
C LEU A 463 10.70 14.40 9.75
N LYS A 464 9.90 13.95 8.77
CA LYS A 464 8.57 13.35 8.97
C LYS A 464 8.49 11.91 8.48
N ASP A 465 9.31 11.53 7.51
CA ASP A 465 9.40 10.18 6.96
C ASP A 465 10.85 9.66 7.05
N PRO A 466 11.14 8.58 7.79
CA PRO A 466 12.49 8.04 7.91
C PRO A 466 13.05 7.46 6.60
N MET A 467 12.19 7.19 5.60
CA MET A 467 12.61 6.73 4.27
C MET A 467 12.92 7.90 3.33
N ALA A 468 12.54 9.14 3.69
CA ALA A 468 12.81 10.29 2.86
C ALA A 468 14.30 10.71 2.93
N VAL A 469 14.92 10.87 1.77
CA VAL A 469 16.32 11.27 1.63
C VAL A 469 16.49 12.72 2.07
N ARG A 470 17.46 12.97 2.95
CA ARG A 470 17.84 14.32 3.37
C ARG A 470 18.63 15.05 2.28
N LYS A 471 17.91 15.55 1.27
CA LYS A 471 18.45 16.39 0.19
C LYS A 471 17.55 17.61 0.00
N PRO A 472 17.99 18.82 0.42
CA PRO A 472 17.28 20.05 0.10
C PRO A 472 17.17 20.29 -1.41
N TRP A 473 16.27 21.19 -1.82
CA TRP A 473 16.17 21.62 -3.22
C TRP A 473 17.45 22.34 -3.64
N SER A 474 18.04 21.91 -4.75
CA SER A 474 19.29 22.46 -5.27
C SER A 474 19.05 23.37 -6.49
N GLU A 475 19.16 24.67 -6.27
CA GLU A 475 19.13 25.65 -7.36
C GLU A 475 20.34 25.51 -8.31
N ASP A 476 21.47 24.98 -7.85
CA ASP A 476 22.63 24.72 -8.70
C ASP A 476 22.39 23.55 -9.66
N GLU A 477 21.72 22.48 -9.20
CA GLU A 477 21.32 21.38 -10.06
C GLU A 477 20.25 21.83 -11.06
N TYR A 478 19.26 22.61 -10.61
CA TYR A 478 18.26 23.20 -11.50
C TYR A 478 18.90 24.17 -12.52
N ARG A 479 19.96 24.91 -12.16
CA ARG A 479 20.77 25.71 -13.09
C ARG A 479 21.73 24.86 -13.93
N LEU A 480 21.70 23.54 -13.81
CA LEU A 480 22.52 22.62 -14.58
C LEU A 480 24.03 22.83 -14.40
N VAL A 481 24.49 23.22 -13.19
CA VAL A 481 25.93 23.43 -12.91
C VAL A 481 26.75 22.16 -13.22
N GLY A 482 26.25 20.99 -12.83
CA GLY A 482 26.86 19.68 -13.16
C GLY A 482 26.79 19.29 -14.64
N HIS A 483 25.95 19.97 -15.42
CA HIS A 483 25.68 19.74 -16.83
C HIS A 483 26.17 20.90 -17.70
N GLY A 484 27.27 21.55 -17.31
CA GLY A 484 27.87 22.65 -18.07
C GLY A 484 27.03 23.93 -18.11
N GLN A 485 26.26 24.20 -17.05
CA GLN A 485 25.35 25.36 -16.93
C GLN A 485 24.28 25.40 -18.03
N GLY A 486 23.87 24.23 -18.54
CA GLY A 486 22.90 24.13 -19.63
C GLY A 486 23.48 24.43 -21.01
N GLN A 487 24.81 24.58 -21.14
CA GLN A 487 25.48 24.85 -22.41
C GLN A 487 26.09 23.58 -23.00
N ASN A 488 26.06 23.48 -24.33
CA ASN A 488 26.62 22.36 -25.10
C ASN A 488 26.14 21.00 -24.56
N LEU A 489 24.86 20.89 -24.24
CA LEU A 489 24.26 19.66 -23.73
C LEU A 489 24.33 18.55 -24.78
N CYS A 490 24.51 17.32 -24.31
CA CYS A 490 24.50 16.11 -25.11
C CYS A 490 23.40 15.17 -24.63
N PHE A 491 22.36 15.01 -25.45
CA PHE A 491 21.26 14.07 -25.20
C PHE A 491 21.54 12.76 -25.93
N ALA A 492 21.12 11.64 -25.34
CA ALA A 492 21.17 10.34 -26.01
C ALA A 492 19.75 9.86 -26.34
N ILE A 493 19.51 9.28 -27.51
CA ILE A 493 18.19 8.73 -27.87
C ILE A 493 18.21 7.21 -27.81
N LEU A 494 17.35 6.64 -26.96
CA LEU A 494 17.02 5.22 -26.97
C LEU A 494 15.91 4.97 -27.99
N TRP A 495 16.25 4.46 -29.16
CA TRP A 495 15.28 4.16 -30.23
C TRP A 495 14.52 2.86 -30.00
N ASP A 496 15.20 1.85 -29.48
CA ASP A 496 14.72 0.48 -29.30
C ASP A 496 15.41 -0.06 -28.03
N ASP A 497 14.67 -0.68 -27.11
CA ASP A 497 15.21 -1.24 -25.87
C ASP A 497 15.84 -2.65 -26.06
N GLY A 498 15.72 -3.21 -27.26
CA GLY A 498 16.17 -4.57 -27.57
C GLY A 498 15.24 -5.65 -27.00
N VAL A 499 14.04 -5.27 -26.53
CA VAL A 499 13.02 -6.17 -25.95
C VAL A 499 11.73 -6.07 -26.75
N THR A 500 11.27 -4.86 -27.08
CA THR A 500 10.02 -4.63 -27.80
C THR A 500 10.10 -3.37 -28.66
N LYS A 501 9.83 -3.52 -29.94
CA LYS A 501 9.94 -2.46 -30.93
C LYS A 501 8.83 -1.42 -30.75
N PRO A 502 9.16 -0.11 -30.75
CA PRO A 502 8.13 0.92 -30.72
C PRO A 502 7.32 0.99 -32.01
N HIS A 503 6.08 1.41 -31.88
CA HIS A 503 5.18 1.72 -32.98
C HIS A 503 5.67 2.96 -33.74
N PRO A 504 5.34 3.09 -35.04
CA PRO A 504 5.70 4.24 -35.87
C PRO A 504 5.56 5.63 -35.24
N PRO A 505 4.44 5.99 -34.55
CA PRO A 505 4.29 7.31 -33.95
C PRO A 505 5.32 7.61 -32.86
N ILE A 506 5.77 6.59 -32.12
CA ILE A 506 6.80 6.75 -31.10
C ILE A 506 8.16 7.02 -31.76
N ILE A 507 8.49 6.27 -32.81
CA ILE A 507 9.73 6.49 -33.58
C ILE A 507 9.74 7.88 -34.20
N ARG A 508 8.61 8.33 -34.76
CA ARG A 508 8.48 9.70 -35.29
C ARG A 508 8.74 10.74 -34.20
N ALA A 509 8.11 10.62 -33.04
CA ALA A 509 8.30 11.57 -31.94
C ALA A 509 9.75 11.62 -31.43
N LEU A 510 10.47 10.50 -31.41
CA LEU A 510 11.91 10.47 -31.11
C LEU A 510 12.71 11.22 -32.19
N GLY A 511 12.38 11.04 -33.47
CA GLY A 511 13.00 11.76 -34.59
C GLY A 511 12.74 13.27 -34.56
N GLU A 512 11.51 13.68 -34.28
CA GLU A 512 11.14 15.09 -34.08
C GLU A 512 11.93 15.69 -32.90
N THR A 513 12.03 14.96 -31.79
CA THR A 513 12.82 15.40 -30.62
C THR A 513 14.31 15.53 -30.97
N GLN A 514 14.87 14.58 -31.72
CA GLN A 514 16.25 14.66 -32.21
C GLN A 514 16.48 15.94 -33.01
N GLN A 515 15.61 16.19 -33.99
CA GLN A 515 15.71 17.36 -34.87
C GLN A 515 15.57 18.66 -34.09
N ALA A 516 14.62 18.73 -33.16
CA ALA A 516 14.40 19.89 -32.29
C ALA A 516 15.66 20.24 -31.49
N LEU A 517 16.28 19.22 -30.87
CA LEU A 517 17.47 19.41 -30.05
C LEU A 517 18.69 19.83 -30.89
N LEU A 518 18.88 19.22 -32.06
CA LEU A 518 19.93 19.63 -33.01
C LEU A 518 19.71 21.08 -33.48
N ALA A 519 18.47 21.45 -33.81
CA ALA A 519 18.12 22.81 -34.22
C ALA A 519 18.33 23.84 -33.09
N ALA A 520 18.15 23.43 -31.83
CA ALA A 520 18.46 24.23 -30.64
C ALA A 520 19.97 24.32 -30.33
N GLY A 521 20.83 23.68 -31.13
CA GLY A 521 22.29 23.72 -30.98
C GLY A 521 22.85 22.71 -29.98
N HIS A 522 22.05 21.74 -29.55
CA HIS A 522 22.51 20.64 -28.70
C HIS A 522 23.09 19.50 -29.52
N ARG A 523 23.90 18.66 -28.88
CA ARG A 523 24.38 17.42 -29.48
C ARG A 523 23.42 16.30 -29.16
N VAL A 524 23.22 15.41 -30.13
CA VAL A 524 22.45 14.19 -29.95
C VAL A 524 23.27 12.99 -30.41
N ILE A 525 23.28 11.93 -29.61
CA ILE A 525 23.90 10.64 -29.94
C ILE A 525 22.88 9.52 -29.77
N ASP A 526 23.15 8.34 -30.33
CA ASP A 526 22.32 7.17 -30.08
C ASP A 526 22.70 6.53 -28.75
N TRP A 527 21.69 6.09 -28.00
CA TRP A 527 21.87 5.32 -26.79
C TRP A 527 21.73 3.82 -27.09
N THR A 528 22.80 3.06 -26.87
CA THR A 528 22.74 1.59 -26.93
C THR A 528 22.16 1.04 -25.63
N PRO A 529 21.02 0.31 -25.64
CA PRO A 529 20.47 -0.29 -24.43
C PRO A 529 21.44 -1.32 -23.85
N LEU A 530 21.70 -1.26 -22.54
CA LEU A 530 22.51 -2.25 -21.83
C LEU A 530 21.61 -3.20 -21.04
N LYS A 531 21.55 -4.47 -21.45
CA LYS A 531 20.90 -5.57 -20.71
C LYS A 531 19.46 -5.27 -20.25
N HIS A 532 18.69 -4.50 -21.03
CA HIS A 532 17.32 -4.11 -20.68
C HIS A 532 16.41 -5.31 -20.41
N GLU A 533 16.54 -6.39 -21.19
CA GLU A 533 15.81 -7.64 -20.94
C GLU A 533 16.15 -8.26 -19.56
N GLU A 534 17.43 -8.30 -19.19
CA GLU A 534 17.86 -8.86 -17.90
C GLU A 534 17.36 -7.99 -16.73
N ILE A 535 17.47 -6.67 -16.87
CA ILE A 535 16.95 -5.69 -15.89
C ILE A 535 15.44 -5.88 -15.71
N TYR A 536 14.70 -5.96 -16.81
CA TYR A 536 13.25 -6.17 -16.82
C TYR A 536 12.87 -7.49 -16.11
N ARG A 537 13.55 -8.59 -16.45
CA ARG A 537 13.30 -9.92 -15.84
C ARG A 537 13.66 -9.95 -14.36
N THR A 538 14.79 -9.35 -13.95
CA THR A 538 15.19 -9.28 -12.54
C THR A 538 14.20 -8.47 -11.72
N GLY A 539 13.74 -7.33 -12.23
CA GLY A 539 12.65 -6.58 -11.60
C GLY A 539 11.40 -7.44 -11.46
N GLY A 540 10.95 -8.06 -12.57
CA GLY A 540 9.78 -8.96 -12.62
C GLY A 540 9.79 -10.03 -11.53
N LYS A 541 10.92 -10.72 -11.36
CA LYS A 541 11.10 -11.75 -10.32
C LYS A 541 11.04 -11.19 -8.90
N ILE A 542 11.61 -10.01 -8.67
CA ILE A 542 11.59 -9.36 -7.36
C ILE A 542 10.15 -9.00 -6.97
N TRP A 543 9.36 -8.42 -7.87
CA TRP A 543 7.96 -8.05 -7.59
C TRP A 543 7.05 -9.26 -7.39
N THR A 544 7.35 -10.37 -8.07
CA THR A 544 6.51 -11.58 -8.05
C THR A 544 7.00 -12.64 -7.05
N ALA A 545 8.03 -12.32 -6.27
CA ALA A 545 8.64 -13.23 -5.30
C ALA A 545 7.66 -13.78 -4.25
N GLY A 546 6.67 -12.98 -3.85
CA GLY A 546 5.61 -13.38 -2.91
C GLY A 546 4.44 -14.15 -3.54
N ALA A 547 4.55 -14.59 -4.80
CA ALA A 547 3.52 -15.38 -5.50
C ALA A 547 2.09 -14.79 -5.44
N ALA A 548 1.96 -13.46 -5.39
CA ALA A 548 0.68 -12.76 -5.18
C ALA A 548 -0.14 -13.28 -3.99
N GLU A 549 0.52 -13.83 -2.96
CA GLU A 549 -0.16 -14.26 -1.75
C GLU A 549 -0.86 -13.09 -1.05
N ASP A 550 -0.20 -11.94 -1.01
CA ASP A 550 -0.75 -10.69 -0.45
C ASP A 550 -2.09 -10.31 -1.10
N PHE A 551 -2.16 -10.35 -2.44
CA PHE A 551 -3.39 -10.03 -3.17
C PHE A 551 -4.50 -11.05 -2.91
N ARG A 552 -4.15 -12.34 -2.90
CA ARG A 552 -5.10 -13.45 -2.72
C ARG A 552 -5.67 -13.48 -1.30
N VAL A 553 -4.85 -13.25 -0.29
CA VAL A 553 -5.29 -13.19 1.13
C VAL A 553 -6.25 -12.03 1.34
N VAL A 554 -5.92 -10.84 0.83
CA VAL A 554 -6.77 -9.66 0.96
C VAL A 554 -8.10 -9.85 0.22
N ALA A 555 -8.08 -10.34 -1.03
CA ALA A 555 -9.29 -10.57 -1.82
C ALA A 555 -10.18 -11.68 -1.24
N ALA A 556 -9.59 -12.76 -0.71
CA ALA A 556 -10.34 -13.85 -0.08
C ALA A 556 -11.20 -13.40 1.11
N THR A 557 -10.83 -12.31 1.79
CA THR A 557 -11.58 -11.77 2.93
C THR A 557 -12.99 -11.30 2.54
N SER A 558 -13.18 -10.74 1.34
CA SER A 558 -14.49 -10.34 0.81
C SER A 558 -15.11 -11.40 -0.11
N GLY A 559 -14.29 -12.35 -0.60
CA GLY A 559 -14.68 -13.32 -1.63
C GLY A 559 -14.66 -12.74 -3.05
N GLU A 560 -14.07 -11.57 -3.26
CA GLU A 560 -13.85 -11.00 -4.59
C GLU A 560 -12.77 -11.78 -5.35
N PRO A 561 -12.89 -11.94 -6.68
CA PRO A 561 -11.81 -12.47 -7.48
C PRO A 561 -10.66 -11.44 -7.59
N VAL A 562 -9.43 -11.95 -7.73
CA VAL A 562 -8.29 -11.14 -8.18
C VAL A 562 -8.39 -10.99 -9.69
N ILE A 563 -8.36 -9.75 -10.17
CA ILE A 563 -8.44 -9.44 -11.60
C ILE A 563 -7.25 -10.07 -12.34
N GLY A 564 -7.56 -10.93 -13.32
CA GLY A 564 -6.59 -11.62 -14.16
C GLY A 564 -6.41 -11.00 -15.56
N THR A 565 -7.32 -10.13 -16.00
CA THR A 565 -7.27 -9.41 -17.30
C THR A 565 -7.96 -8.06 -17.17
N MET A 566 -7.55 -7.11 -18.01
CA MET A 566 -8.12 -5.77 -18.09
C MET A 566 -9.25 -5.65 -19.13
N GLU A 567 -9.74 -6.74 -19.70
CA GLU A 567 -10.97 -6.77 -20.52
C GLU A 567 -12.24 -6.58 -19.67
N GLU A 568 -13.27 -5.90 -20.20
CA GLU A 568 -14.53 -5.70 -19.48
C GLU A 568 -15.27 -7.03 -19.23
N ALA A 569 -15.96 -7.11 -18.08
CA ALA A 569 -16.78 -8.25 -17.66
C ALA A 569 -16.04 -9.58 -17.37
N SER A 570 -14.71 -9.56 -17.34
CA SER A 570 -13.93 -10.72 -16.92
C SER A 570 -14.05 -10.96 -15.41
N GLU A 571 -14.80 -12.01 -15.02
CA GLU A 571 -14.50 -12.79 -13.81
C GLU A 571 -13.33 -13.76 -14.05
N ALA A 572 -12.71 -13.70 -15.24
CA ALA A 572 -11.63 -14.58 -15.61
C ALA A 572 -10.40 -14.26 -14.77
N THR A 573 -10.03 -15.24 -13.96
CA THR A 573 -8.78 -15.28 -13.20
C THR A 573 -7.62 -15.81 -14.05
N ASP A 574 -7.78 -15.89 -15.38
CA ASP A 574 -6.80 -16.51 -16.26
C ASP A 574 -5.59 -15.57 -16.47
N THR A 575 -4.58 -15.78 -15.63
CA THR A 575 -3.28 -15.09 -15.70
C THR A 575 -2.36 -15.65 -16.79
N THR A 576 -2.81 -16.62 -17.60
CA THR A 576 -1.98 -17.26 -18.65
C THR A 576 -2.18 -16.64 -20.04
N SER A 577 -3.26 -15.89 -20.25
CA SER A 577 -3.56 -15.18 -21.50
C SER A 577 -2.50 -14.14 -21.87
N ASN A 578 -2.42 -13.70 -23.13
CA ASN A 578 -1.55 -12.58 -23.53
C ASN A 578 -2.04 -11.22 -22.99
N ASP A 579 -3.27 -11.16 -22.50
CA ASP A 579 -3.94 -9.99 -21.89
C ASP A 579 -3.80 -9.96 -20.34
N ALA A 580 -3.00 -10.88 -19.79
CA ALA A 580 -2.69 -10.99 -18.39
C ALA A 580 -1.77 -9.85 -17.89
N PRO A 581 -1.68 -9.59 -16.57
CA PRO A 581 -0.90 -8.47 -16.07
C PRO A 581 0.56 -8.58 -16.51
N VAL A 582 1.19 -7.44 -16.75
CA VAL A 582 2.65 -7.33 -16.93
C VAL A 582 3.39 -8.05 -15.78
N PHE A 583 2.79 -7.99 -14.59
CA PHE A 583 3.25 -8.67 -13.38
C PHE A 583 2.50 -10.00 -13.17
N ARG A 584 2.97 -11.08 -13.82
CA ARG A 584 2.41 -12.42 -13.59
C ARG A 584 3.03 -13.06 -12.35
N PRO A 585 2.26 -13.43 -11.33
CA PRO A 585 2.80 -14.06 -10.13
C PRO A 585 3.52 -15.36 -10.49
N MET A 586 4.73 -15.58 -9.96
CA MET A 586 5.44 -16.84 -10.16
C MET A 586 4.79 -17.94 -9.31
N PRO A 587 4.41 -19.09 -9.89
CA PRO A 587 3.93 -20.23 -9.12
C PRO A 587 4.98 -20.66 -8.09
N GLY A 588 4.62 -20.67 -6.80
CA GLY A 588 5.52 -21.06 -5.71
C GLY A 588 6.44 -19.95 -5.18
N GLY A 589 6.49 -18.78 -5.83
CA GLY A 589 7.29 -17.64 -5.39
C GLY A 589 8.79 -17.89 -5.42
N LEU A 590 9.56 -17.05 -4.71
CA LEU A 590 10.98 -17.27 -4.45
C LEU A 590 11.20 -17.50 -2.96
N SER A 591 12.11 -18.40 -2.62
CA SER A 591 12.66 -18.45 -1.27
C SER A 591 13.41 -17.16 -0.93
N ALA A 592 13.62 -16.89 0.36
CA ALA A 592 14.39 -15.73 0.80
C ALA A 592 15.80 -15.68 0.17
N TYR A 593 16.47 -16.84 0.05
CA TYR A 593 17.79 -16.92 -0.58
C TYR A 593 17.77 -16.58 -2.07
N GLU A 594 16.79 -17.09 -2.82
CA GLU A 594 16.62 -16.80 -4.24
C GLU A 594 16.29 -15.32 -4.48
N LEU A 595 15.43 -14.73 -3.64
CA LEU A 595 15.16 -13.30 -3.66
C LEU A 595 16.45 -12.49 -3.42
N TRP A 596 17.29 -12.89 -2.46
CA TRP A 596 18.59 -12.25 -2.23
C TRP A 596 19.51 -12.34 -3.44
N GLN A 597 19.47 -13.43 -4.21
CA GLN A 597 20.25 -13.54 -5.45
C GLN A 597 19.75 -12.56 -6.52
N GLU A 598 18.43 -12.39 -6.68
CA GLU A 598 17.89 -11.40 -7.60
C GLU A 598 18.18 -9.95 -7.14
N GLN A 599 18.14 -9.67 -5.84
CA GLN A 599 18.56 -8.38 -5.28
C GLN A 599 20.05 -8.10 -5.52
N LYS A 600 20.92 -9.11 -5.37
CA LYS A 600 22.34 -9.01 -5.69
C LYS A 600 22.54 -8.74 -7.19
N ARG A 601 21.82 -9.45 -8.05
CA ARG A 601 21.84 -9.23 -9.51
C ARG A 601 21.41 -7.82 -9.87
N ARG A 602 20.31 -7.32 -9.28
CA ARG A 602 19.86 -5.93 -9.44
C ARG A 602 20.98 -4.93 -9.11
N ARG A 603 21.72 -5.15 -8.01
CA ARG A 603 22.82 -4.26 -7.62
C ARG A 603 23.92 -4.24 -8.67
N GLY A 604 24.38 -5.40 -9.14
CA GLY A 604 25.38 -5.49 -10.21
C GLY A 604 24.92 -4.80 -11.49
N LEU A 605 23.66 -4.99 -11.89
CA LEU A 605 23.09 -4.29 -13.05
C LEU A 605 23.09 -2.77 -12.88
N ARG A 606 22.88 -2.24 -11.67
CA ARG A 606 22.97 -0.79 -11.41
C ARG A 606 24.40 -0.26 -11.56
N GLU A 607 25.38 -1.02 -11.08
CA GLU A 607 26.79 -0.68 -11.19
C GLU A 607 27.22 -0.67 -12.67
N GLU A 608 26.94 -1.75 -13.41
CA GLU A 608 27.25 -1.85 -14.84
C GLU A 608 26.57 -0.75 -15.67
N TYR A 609 25.31 -0.42 -15.36
CA TYR A 609 24.59 0.63 -16.10
C TYR A 609 25.17 2.03 -15.85
N LEU A 610 25.62 2.30 -14.62
CA LEU A 610 26.29 3.56 -14.30
C LEU A 610 27.64 3.67 -15.03
N GLU A 611 28.40 2.57 -15.11
CA GLU A 611 29.64 2.52 -15.90
C GLU A 611 29.37 2.80 -17.38
N HIS A 612 28.33 2.17 -17.95
CA HIS A 612 27.90 2.40 -19.33
C HIS A 612 27.48 3.86 -19.59
N TRP A 613 26.73 4.46 -18.66
CA TRP A 613 26.42 5.89 -18.72
C TRP A 613 27.70 6.73 -18.71
N ASN A 614 28.61 6.48 -17.78
CA ASN A 614 29.82 7.28 -17.64
C ASN A 614 30.77 7.14 -18.85
N ALA A 615 30.82 5.97 -19.48
CA ALA A 615 31.62 5.71 -20.67
C ALA A 615 31.21 6.59 -21.87
N THR A 616 29.97 7.09 -21.91
CA THR A 616 29.54 8.01 -22.97
C THR A 616 30.32 9.33 -23.02
N LYS A 617 31.09 9.65 -21.97
CA LYS A 617 31.99 10.81 -21.94
C LYS A 617 32.90 10.89 -23.17
N ASP A 618 33.33 9.74 -23.70
CA ASP A 618 34.21 9.67 -24.87
C ASP A 618 33.47 9.91 -26.20
N LEU A 619 32.13 9.91 -26.17
CA LEU A 619 31.24 10.08 -27.33
C LEU A 619 30.59 11.48 -27.39
N THR A 620 30.44 12.13 -26.24
CA THR A 620 29.71 13.40 -26.12
C THR A 620 30.51 14.60 -26.65
N GLY A 621 31.84 14.56 -26.60
CA GLY A 621 32.67 15.73 -26.91
C GLY A 621 32.53 16.88 -25.90
N THR A 622 31.76 16.71 -24.82
CA THR A 622 31.56 17.74 -23.77
C THR A 622 32.54 17.60 -22.60
N GLY A 623 33.33 16.52 -22.58
CA GLY A 623 34.16 16.12 -21.44
C GLY A 623 33.35 15.54 -20.27
N ARG A 624 32.04 15.38 -20.42
CA ARG A 624 31.11 14.79 -19.45
C ARG A 624 30.32 13.66 -20.11
N PRO A 625 29.78 12.70 -19.34
CA PRO A 625 28.77 11.78 -19.85
C PRO A 625 27.56 12.51 -20.46
N VAL A 626 26.70 11.78 -21.16
CA VAL A 626 25.41 12.32 -21.63
C VAL A 626 24.62 12.95 -20.48
N ASP A 627 23.94 14.06 -20.78
CA ASP A 627 23.22 14.84 -19.80
C ASP A 627 21.85 14.23 -19.49
N ALA A 628 21.19 13.64 -20.48
CA ALA A 628 19.98 12.84 -20.31
C ALA A 628 19.80 11.82 -21.44
N ILE A 629 19.02 10.78 -21.17
CA ILE A 629 18.50 9.86 -22.18
C ILE A 629 17.06 10.25 -22.51
N ILE A 630 16.77 10.43 -23.79
CA ILE A 630 15.43 10.49 -24.36
C ILE A 630 15.00 9.07 -24.70
N SER A 631 13.88 8.62 -24.16
CA SER A 631 13.40 7.24 -24.28
C SER A 631 11.89 7.20 -24.50
N PRO A 632 11.34 6.19 -25.22
CA PRO A 632 9.91 5.91 -25.20
C PRO A 632 9.39 5.72 -23.78
N CYS A 633 8.14 6.10 -23.49
CA CYS A 633 7.47 5.69 -22.24
C CYS A 633 6.88 4.28 -22.34
N ALA A 634 6.47 3.89 -23.54
CA ALA A 634 5.92 2.59 -23.87
C ALA A 634 6.23 2.34 -25.36
N PRO A 635 6.18 1.08 -25.84
CA PRO A 635 6.35 0.82 -27.27
C PRO A 635 5.14 1.29 -28.09
N PHE A 636 4.09 1.81 -27.47
CA PHE A 636 2.87 2.31 -28.11
C PHE A 636 2.34 3.55 -27.41
N VAL A 637 1.46 4.27 -28.09
CA VAL A 637 0.50 5.19 -27.45
C VAL A 637 -0.60 4.38 -26.75
N ALA A 638 -1.53 5.03 -26.05
CA ALA A 638 -2.60 4.37 -25.29
C ALA A 638 -3.28 3.24 -26.11
N PRO A 639 -3.16 1.95 -25.74
CA PRO A 639 -3.79 0.87 -26.48
C PRO A 639 -5.27 0.72 -26.09
N PRO A 640 -6.04 -0.03 -26.90
CA PRO A 640 -7.36 -0.50 -26.48
C PRO A 640 -7.32 -1.21 -25.13
N HIS A 641 -8.43 -1.15 -24.38
CA HIS A 641 -8.54 -1.80 -23.07
C HIS A 641 -8.16 -3.28 -23.12
N GLY A 642 -7.39 -3.74 -22.13
CA GLY A 642 -6.93 -5.12 -22.05
C GLY A 642 -5.67 -5.41 -22.86
N LYS A 643 -5.17 -4.47 -23.66
CA LYS A 643 -4.01 -4.69 -24.56
C LYS A 643 -2.72 -4.04 -24.06
N ASN A 644 -2.71 -3.39 -22.89
CA ASN A 644 -1.47 -2.86 -22.32
C ASN A 644 -0.65 -3.95 -21.62
N SER A 645 0.18 -4.63 -22.40
CA SER A 645 0.93 -5.82 -21.97
C SER A 645 2.44 -5.60 -21.80
N ASN A 646 2.94 -4.36 -21.94
CA ASN A 646 4.37 -4.07 -21.89
C ASN A 646 4.66 -2.81 -21.06
N ALA A 647 5.66 -2.92 -20.17
CA ALA A 647 6.21 -1.78 -19.42
C ALA A 647 7.75 -1.80 -19.37
N SER A 648 8.42 -2.41 -20.34
CA SER A 648 9.88 -2.54 -20.36
C SER A 648 10.57 -1.17 -20.32
N TYR A 649 10.10 -0.25 -21.16
CA TYR A 649 10.60 1.12 -21.26
C TYR A 649 10.49 1.95 -19.98
N THR A 650 9.58 1.62 -19.05
CA THR A 650 9.49 2.30 -17.75
C THR A 650 10.18 1.54 -16.64
N MET A 651 10.02 0.21 -16.61
CA MET A 651 10.50 -0.66 -15.53
C MET A 651 12.02 -0.67 -15.42
N VAL A 652 12.75 -0.57 -16.53
CA VAL A 652 14.22 -0.52 -16.48
C VAL A 652 14.70 0.64 -15.60
N TRP A 653 14.07 1.80 -15.73
CA TRP A 653 14.39 2.96 -14.90
C TRP A 653 13.98 2.72 -13.45
N ASN A 654 12.88 2.00 -13.17
CA ASN A 654 12.50 1.62 -11.80
C ASN A 654 13.58 0.79 -11.14
N VAL A 655 13.99 -0.29 -11.80
CA VAL A 655 15.01 -1.20 -11.28
C VAL A 655 16.32 -0.46 -11.04
N LEU A 656 16.69 0.48 -11.93
CA LEU A 656 17.90 1.29 -11.81
C LEU A 656 17.83 2.43 -10.78
N ASP A 657 16.61 2.82 -10.38
CA ASP A 657 16.31 4.00 -9.55
C ASP A 657 16.69 5.35 -10.22
N TYR A 658 16.47 5.45 -11.52
CA TYR A 658 16.70 6.67 -12.29
C TYR A 658 15.47 7.57 -12.30
N THR A 659 15.70 8.88 -12.26
CA THR A 659 14.62 9.87 -12.38
C THR A 659 14.15 9.92 -13.82
N ALA A 660 12.83 9.99 -14.03
CA ALA A 660 12.27 10.06 -15.38
C ALA A 660 11.07 11.01 -15.44
N LEU A 661 11.11 11.94 -16.39
CA LEU A 661 10.07 12.94 -16.66
C LEU A 661 9.43 12.70 -18.02
N VAL A 662 8.12 12.50 -18.05
CA VAL A 662 7.35 12.44 -19.31
C VAL A 662 7.19 13.83 -19.90
N VAL A 663 7.36 13.93 -21.22
CA VAL A 663 7.15 15.13 -22.03
C VAL A 663 6.24 14.77 -23.22
N PRO A 664 5.05 15.38 -23.34
CA PRO A 664 4.20 15.24 -24.52
C PRO A 664 4.85 15.86 -25.77
N VAL A 665 4.73 15.18 -26.91
CA VAL A 665 5.34 15.61 -28.18
C VAL A 665 4.29 16.00 -29.22
N GLY A 666 3.22 15.22 -29.32
CA GLY A 666 2.18 15.43 -30.34
C GLY A 666 1.10 14.37 -30.28
N PHE A 667 0.49 14.08 -31.44
CA PHE A 667 -0.60 13.12 -31.57
C PHE A 667 -0.34 12.17 -32.73
N VAL A 668 -0.94 10.98 -32.68
CA VAL A 668 -0.93 10.03 -33.79
C VAL A 668 -1.66 10.63 -34.99
N ASN A 669 -1.00 10.58 -36.14
CA ASN A 669 -1.53 11.04 -37.42
C ASN A 669 -1.48 9.88 -38.44
N PRO A 670 -2.63 9.32 -38.85
CA PRO A 670 -2.67 8.17 -39.76
C PRO A 670 -1.93 8.38 -41.09
N THR A 671 -1.78 9.61 -41.56
CA THR A 671 -1.08 9.91 -42.82
C THR A 671 0.44 9.91 -42.68
N GLN A 672 0.95 10.10 -41.47
CA GLN A 672 2.40 10.13 -41.16
C GLN A 672 2.86 8.83 -40.50
N ASP A 673 1.96 8.16 -39.77
CA ASP A 673 2.27 7.05 -38.89
C ASP A 673 1.85 5.70 -39.49
N GLY A 674 2.02 5.50 -40.80
CA GLY A 674 1.76 4.21 -41.43
C GLY A 674 2.63 3.08 -40.85
N LYS A 675 2.15 1.83 -40.89
CA LYS A 675 2.96 0.65 -40.52
C LYS A 675 4.27 0.63 -41.30
N LEU A 676 5.38 0.44 -40.60
CA LEU A 676 6.71 0.30 -41.20
C LEU A 676 7.02 -1.18 -41.44
N ALA A 677 7.86 -1.47 -42.43
CA ALA A 677 8.36 -2.83 -42.63
C ALA A 677 9.34 -3.18 -41.50
N VAL A 678 9.15 -4.35 -40.90
CA VAL A 678 10.05 -4.90 -39.86
C VAL A 678 10.57 -6.24 -40.34
N GLU A 679 11.89 -6.38 -40.41
CA GLU A 679 12.55 -7.60 -40.90
C GLU A 679 12.56 -8.72 -39.85
N GLU A 680 12.85 -8.37 -38.60
CA GLU A 680 12.96 -9.33 -37.48
C GLU A 680 12.38 -8.75 -36.18
N PHE A 681 11.74 -9.63 -35.41
CA PHE A 681 11.20 -9.33 -34.08
C PHE A 681 11.98 -10.10 -33.01
N TYR A 682 12.17 -9.49 -31.84
CA TYR A 682 12.93 -10.11 -30.74
C TYR A 682 12.22 -11.32 -30.13
N SER A 683 10.89 -11.35 -30.20
CA SER A 683 10.07 -12.41 -29.62
C SER A 683 8.67 -12.47 -30.25
N LYS A 684 7.89 -13.48 -29.88
CA LYS A 684 6.46 -13.55 -30.25
C LYS A 684 5.65 -12.39 -29.65
N GLN A 685 6.01 -11.95 -28.45
CA GLN A 685 5.38 -10.82 -27.77
C GLN A 685 5.70 -9.50 -28.47
N ASP A 686 6.94 -9.32 -28.93
CA ASP A 686 7.34 -8.16 -29.72
C ASP A 686 6.56 -8.08 -31.05
N LYS A 687 6.44 -9.22 -31.76
CA LYS A 687 5.59 -9.29 -32.95
C LYS A 687 4.14 -8.96 -32.64
N ALA A 688 3.56 -9.54 -31.59
CA ALA A 688 2.17 -9.29 -31.21
C ALA A 688 1.93 -7.81 -30.85
N ASN A 689 2.89 -7.19 -30.15
CA ASN A 689 2.90 -5.76 -29.90
C ASN A 689 2.86 -4.96 -31.20
N TYR A 690 3.73 -5.27 -32.16
CA TYR A 690 3.76 -4.53 -33.43
C TYR A 690 2.50 -4.75 -34.28
N ASP A 691 1.98 -5.98 -34.29
CA ASP A 691 0.77 -6.35 -35.02
C ASP A 691 -0.47 -5.60 -34.49
N LEU A 692 -0.52 -5.29 -33.19
CA LEU A 692 -1.59 -4.52 -32.54
C LEU A 692 -1.79 -3.13 -33.15
N TYR A 693 -0.73 -2.53 -33.72
CA TYR A 693 -0.81 -1.17 -34.22
C TYR A 693 -1.80 -1.04 -35.38
N ASP A 694 -2.62 -0.01 -35.37
CA ASP A 694 -3.49 0.38 -36.48
C ASP A 694 -3.65 1.91 -36.45
N PRO A 695 -3.14 2.67 -37.45
CA PRO A 695 -3.10 4.12 -37.34
C PRO A 695 -4.46 4.77 -37.10
N GLU A 696 -5.55 4.21 -37.65
CA GLU A 696 -6.91 4.73 -37.48
C GLU A 696 -7.45 4.45 -36.07
N THR A 697 -7.22 3.25 -35.52
CA THR A 697 -7.61 2.92 -34.13
C THR A 697 -6.97 3.85 -33.11
N PHE A 698 -5.71 4.22 -33.36
CA PHE A 698 -4.90 5.04 -32.46
C PHE A 698 -4.91 6.53 -32.80
N LYS A 699 -5.70 6.94 -33.78
CA LYS A 699 -5.80 8.33 -34.24
C LYS A 699 -6.07 9.29 -33.07
N ASP A 700 -5.42 10.44 -33.09
CA ASP A 700 -5.52 11.51 -32.08
C ASP A 700 -5.08 11.09 -30.66
N ALA A 701 -4.53 9.88 -30.48
CA ALA A 701 -3.94 9.49 -29.21
C ALA A 701 -2.66 10.31 -28.93
N PRO A 702 -2.47 10.81 -27.70
CA PRO A 702 -1.25 11.53 -27.34
C PRO A 702 0.02 10.67 -27.49
N ILE A 703 1.06 11.29 -28.04
CA ILE A 703 2.41 10.73 -28.12
C ILE A 703 3.30 11.46 -27.13
N SER A 704 4.02 10.71 -26.31
CA SER A 704 4.95 11.25 -25.32
C SER A 704 6.26 10.46 -25.27
N ILE A 705 7.32 11.14 -24.87
CA ILE A 705 8.63 10.56 -24.55
C ILE A 705 8.92 10.73 -23.05
N GLN A 706 9.99 10.12 -22.55
CA GLN A 706 10.54 10.44 -21.23
C GLN A 706 12.00 10.90 -21.32
N VAL A 707 12.32 11.93 -20.54
CA VAL A 707 13.66 12.43 -20.26
C VAL A 707 14.15 11.76 -18.98
N VAL A 708 15.18 10.95 -19.10
CA VAL A 708 15.74 10.14 -18.00
C VAL A 708 17.07 10.75 -17.57
N GLY A 709 17.21 10.99 -16.26
CA GLY A 709 18.46 11.37 -15.61
C GLY A 709 18.79 10.42 -14.46
N ARG A 710 19.93 10.66 -13.79
CA ARG A 710 20.43 9.70 -12.80
C ARG A 710 19.66 9.81 -11.49
N THR A 711 19.98 8.90 -10.58
CA THR A 711 19.41 8.87 -9.23
C THR A 711 19.66 10.20 -8.50
N LEU A 712 18.61 10.78 -7.92
CA LEU A 712 18.60 12.06 -7.18
C LEU A 712 18.92 13.33 -7.99
N GLU A 713 18.74 13.29 -9.31
CA GLU A 713 18.91 14.45 -10.22
C GLU A 713 17.56 15.09 -10.63
N GLU A 714 16.54 15.07 -9.77
CA GLU A 714 15.20 15.57 -10.15
C GLU A 714 15.21 17.02 -10.62
N GLU A 715 15.93 17.90 -9.93
CA GLU A 715 16.06 19.31 -10.32
C GLU A 715 16.67 19.47 -11.73
N ALA A 716 17.73 18.71 -12.03
CA ALA A 716 18.37 18.74 -13.34
C ALA A 716 17.46 18.13 -14.42
N VAL A 717 16.78 17.01 -14.14
CA VAL A 717 15.85 16.38 -15.08
C VAL A 717 14.67 17.29 -15.40
N ILE A 718 14.13 18.01 -14.41
CA ILE A 718 13.09 19.02 -14.65
C ILE A 718 13.62 20.08 -15.62
N ARG A 719 14.82 20.63 -15.37
CA ARG A 719 15.40 21.65 -16.26
C ARG A 719 15.72 21.11 -17.65
N LEU A 720 16.24 19.89 -17.77
CA LEU A 720 16.52 19.25 -19.06
C LEU A 720 15.21 19.00 -19.83
N GLY A 721 14.14 18.61 -19.13
CA GLY A 721 12.81 18.50 -19.69
C GLY A 721 12.27 19.83 -20.21
N GLU A 722 12.50 20.95 -19.52
CA GLU A 722 12.10 22.29 -19.99
C GLU A 722 12.81 22.65 -21.29
N ILE A 723 14.09 22.28 -21.42
CA ILE A 723 14.89 22.49 -22.64
C ILE A 723 14.33 21.66 -23.80
N VAL A 724 14.05 20.37 -23.56
CA VAL A 724 13.45 19.48 -24.57
C VAL A 724 12.08 19.98 -25.02
N ASP A 725 11.21 20.33 -24.07
CA ASP A 725 9.87 20.86 -24.33
C ASP A 725 9.92 22.17 -25.13
N GLN A 726 10.82 23.08 -24.77
CA GLN A 726 11.02 24.35 -25.49
C GLN A 726 11.55 24.12 -26.91
N ALA A 727 12.47 23.18 -27.10
CA ALA A 727 13.00 22.85 -28.42
C ALA A 727 11.88 22.35 -29.35
N LEU A 728 11.05 21.42 -28.86
CA LEU A 728 9.89 20.88 -29.60
C LEU A 728 8.88 21.99 -29.95
N LYS A 729 8.53 22.86 -28.99
CA LYS A 729 7.62 23.99 -29.21
C LYS A 729 8.16 25.03 -30.19
N THR A 730 9.48 25.14 -30.33
CA THR A 730 10.11 26.09 -31.26
C THR A 730 10.13 25.55 -32.68
N GLN A 731 10.36 24.25 -32.87
CA GLN A 731 10.34 23.62 -34.20
C GLN A 731 8.93 23.56 -34.82
N ASN A 732 7.90 23.44 -33.98
CA ASN A 732 6.50 23.37 -34.42
C ASN A 732 5.86 24.74 -34.73
N LYS A 733 6.62 25.84 -34.59
CA LYS A 733 6.22 27.21 -35.01
C LYS A 733 6.90 27.56 -36.32
#